data_AF-A0A1Z9Q5U4-F1
#
_entry.id   AF-A0A1Z9Q5U4-F1
#
_cell.length_a   1.000
_cell.length_b   1.000
_cell.length_c   1.000
_cell.angle_alpha   90.00
_cell.angle_beta   90.00
_cell.angle_gamma   90.00
#
_symmetry.space_group_name_H-M   'P 1'
#
loop_
_entity.id
_entity.type
_entity.pdbx_description
1 polymer ?
#
loop_
_entity_poly.entity_id
_entity_poly.type
_entity_poly.pdbx_seq_one_letter_code
_entity_poly.pdbx_strand_id
1 'polypeptide(L)'
;MSIEFDKKVQLNTIIENQLPQFLVADFPNATEFFKQYYLSQEFQGANIDLVDNLDNYLKVDNLVPEVVIGKTDLSSDSIATDTSIVVTSTKGFPNEYGLLKINDEIITYTSKTDTQFDGCIRGFSGISNLDGGTSLDVINKQDLVFEQTQSAAHTAGAAVTNLSVLFLQEFYQKLKKTFLPGLEDNDFVDGLDVGNFIKNARSFYQSKGIAESIRILFKVLYGEYADVLDLEERLLKPSTAEYIRREVVIAEAISGDPANLVGQTITKSTDSQTSASVSEVEIFERNLGIGANVRKTYYKISLFVGFSDRDLIEGIFTIPGKTKVLEPVAVGSNVISVDSTIGFPSSGTVISGDNTITYTSKTVNQFFGCSGVVFAINDADDLRADEVVFGYENADISKKVELRITGVLSDFVISGDVNLIKEGEKIYSKNMGESVQSYDVSNVDDSNRTYKQIFANSWKYNTSSRYQVDSWPVNGSPSLLSQIDKSSLAIGDNIEIFDRFGLDSVGSAVISNIDESDNTLTGLDNLVWTRPDDPHPDRNYDIRRVIRKAKLETTVNSDDLVSFGNSNEKFIADVLNVYVDGDTDGYVTSNSLPSYGVDAEYFRKSFETGNINTLEIPQTTDPIDPSIAIDYIQIKFDSPTVFSDGDAVVYEAYDKTTGAVADTLVGITTLNPDGTTRVFYVDVSADKQSIRLHDSIGAIGISTIILNKAPSFVNTGVIHRFTSASVYNRTLTNNPILRKFPLSQDLNIAEKGEKTENNVGVLIDGVEIKAATSLDFVKYGQISSVDIFNTGEGYDVVNPPRIKIEDPTVSTATTALVEPVITGSVQEVIVETQNFDIDQCRSVSLVGGNGKGCLLEPEVGPRFREMKFDSQDSLFNGGVDPVNEVIRFIDTHGLRDGERIYYNSNGNDAIGIGAFQSGATTVSDYLVNGAPYFVKVLNNKNVRLFTSPEDALTGSTGINTIGFSTTSNGIHKFRTEPRNTLRSVKVV
;
A
#
# COMPACT_ATOMS: atom_id res chain seq x y z
N MET A 1 25.37 29.93 47.47
CA MET A 1 24.02 30.25 47.01
C MET A 1 23.13 29.13 47.51
N SER A 2 22.28 29.39 48.49
CA SER A 2 21.15 28.50 48.80
C SER A 2 20.25 28.48 47.58
N ILE A 3 19.84 27.29 47.11
CA ILE A 3 18.81 27.19 46.08
C ILE A 3 17.51 27.66 46.71
N GLU A 4 17.09 28.86 46.38
CA GLU A 4 15.83 29.43 46.82
C GLU A 4 14.83 29.18 45.69
N PHE A 5 13.97 28.16 45.85
CA PHE A 5 12.87 27.94 44.93
C PHE A 5 11.82 29.03 45.16
N ASP A 6 11.31 29.61 44.08
CA ASP A 6 10.26 30.62 44.13
C ASP A 6 8.99 29.99 44.76
N LYS A 7 8.68 30.33 46.02
CA LYS A 7 7.62 29.67 46.79
C LYS A 7 6.25 30.17 46.31
N LYS A 8 5.47 29.29 45.67
CA LYS A 8 4.02 29.50 45.47
C LYS A 8 3.32 29.58 46.84
N VAL A 9 2.15 30.25 46.90
CA VAL A 9 1.40 30.41 48.15
C VAL A 9 1.01 29.03 48.71
N GLN A 10 1.58 28.67 49.86
CA GLN A 10 1.36 27.39 50.52
C GLN A 10 -0.01 27.36 51.21
N LEU A 11 -0.74 26.25 51.09
CA LEU A 11 -2.09 26.08 51.64
C LEU A 11 -2.08 26.13 53.17
N ASN A 12 -0.98 25.71 53.81
CA ASN A 12 -0.78 25.79 55.26
C ASN A 12 -1.00 27.21 55.83
N THR A 13 -0.69 28.27 55.07
CA THR A 13 -0.79 29.67 55.51
C THR A 13 -2.19 30.25 55.34
N ILE A 14 -2.99 29.71 54.42
CA ILE A 14 -4.31 30.24 54.06
C ILE A 14 -5.47 29.42 54.63
N ILE A 15 -5.24 28.18 55.06
CA ILE A 15 -6.30 27.25 55.46
C ILE A 15 -7.15 27.74 56.63
N GLU A 16 -6.57 28.50 57.56
CA GLU A 16 -7.30 29.08 58.70
C GLU A 16 -8.48 29.97 58.26
N ASN A 17 -8.33 30.66 57.12
CA ASN A 17 -9.36 31.54 56.57
C ASN A 17 -10.35 30.82 55.64
N GLN A 18 -10.12 29.53 55.34
CA GLN A 18 -10.94 28.75 54.40
C GLN A 18 -11.84 27.71 55.08
N LEU A 19 -11.65 27.46 56.39
CA LEU A 19 -12.47 26.49 57.13
C LEU A 19 -13.82 27.11 57.57
N PRO A 20 -14.95 26.38 57.40
CA PRO A 20 -16.25 26.84 57.88
C PRO A 20 -16.30 27.02 59.42
N GLN A 21 -16.96 28.07 59.90
CA GLN A 21 -17.04 28.45 61.32
C GLN A 21 -17.50 27.29 62.25
N PHE A 22 -18.43 26.44 61.78
CA PHE A 22 -18.94 25.32 62.58
C PHE A 22 -17.86 24.27 62.90
N LEU A 23 -16.92 24.06 61.98
CA LEU A 23 -15.84 23.10 62.11
C LEU A 23 -14.78 23.59 63.11
N VAL A 24 -14.53 24.91 63.12
CA VAL A 24 -13.63 25.57 64.09
C VAL A 24 -14.24 25.61 65.49
N ALA A 25 -15.57 25.77 65.60
CA ALA A 25 -16.28 25.83 66.88
C ALA A 25 -16.41 24.46 67.56
N ASP A 26 -16.73 23.41 66.80
CA ASP A 26 -16.95 22.06 67.34
C ASP A 26 -15.64 21.29 67.58
N PHE A 27 -14.58 21.61 66.83
CA PHE A 27 -13.28 20.94 66.93
C PHE A 27 -12.14 21.97 67.10
N PRO A 28 -11.76 22.33 68.35
CA PRO A 28 -10.76 23.36 68.62
C PRO A 28 -9.38 23.08 67.98
N ASN A 29 -9.05 21.80 67.77
CA ASN A 29 -7.76 21.38 67.23
C ASN A 29 -7.80 21.12 65.70
N ALA A 30 -8.95 21.26 65.03
CA ALA A 30 -9.07 20.92 63.60
C ALA A 30 -8.23 21.86 62.72
N THR A 31 -8.25 23.17 62.99
CA THR A 31 -7.43 24.14 62.26
C THR A 31 -5.95 23.83 62.38
N GLU A 32 -5.48 23.53 63.59
CA GLU A 32 -4.07 23.20 63.83
C GLU A 32 -3.70 21.85 63.18
N PHE A 33 -4.58 20.86 63.24
CA PHE A 33 -4.39 19.58 62.56
C PHE A 33 -4.22 19.76 61.05
N PHE A 34 -5.09 20.53 60.39
CA PHE A 34 -4.97 20.77 58.95
C PHE A 34 -3.71 21.57 58.58
N LYS A 35 -3.33 22.56 59.40
CA LYS A 35 -2.05 23.27 59.23
C LYS A 35 -0.87 22.30 59.29
N GLN A 36 -0.81 21.43 60.29
CA GLN A 36 0.24 20.43 60.45
C GLN A 36 0.22 19.37 59.33
N TYR A 37 -0.97 18.97 58.87
CA TYR A 37 -1.12 18.05 57.73
C TYR A 37 -0.51 18.64 56.45
N TYR A 38 -0.87 19.87 56.07
CA TYR A 38 -0.30 20.48 54.86
C TYR A 38 1.17 20.85 55.04
N LEU A 39 1.63 21.25 56.22
CA LEU A 39 3.06 21.38 56.53
C LEU A 39 3.83 20.07 56.25
N SER A 40 3.25 18.91 56.56
CA SER A 40 3.85 17.60 56.28
C SER A 40 3.85 17.19 54.79
N GLN A 41 3.17 17.94 53.91
CA GLN A 41 3.04 17.61 52.48
C GLN A 41 3.61 18.71 51.56
N GLU A 42 3.78 19.94 52.06
CA GLU A 42 4.22 21.12 51.30
C GLU A 42 5.69 21.51 51.56
N PHE A 43 6.42 20.75 52.38
CA PHE A 43 7.86 20.98 52.57
C PHE A 43 8.64 20.62 51.30
N GLN A 44 9.83 21.20 51.14
CA GLN A 44 10.65 21.02 49.95
C GLN A 44 11.04 19.54 49.75
N GLY A 45 10.65 18.97 48.61
CA GLY A 45 10.85 17.55 48.28
C GLY A 45 9.69 16.61 48.68
N ALA A 46 8.63 17.14 49.29
CA ALA A 46 7.39 16.40 49.51
C ALA A 46 6.55 16.30 48.22
N ASN A 47 5.53 15.44 48.24
CA ASN A 47 4.70 15.13 47.08
C ASN A 47 4.02 16.36 46.45
N ILE A 48 3.44 17.27 47.23
CA ILE A 48 2.76 18.46 46.68
C ILE A 48 3.78 19.43 46.10
N ASP A 49 4.89 19.67 46.81
CA ASP A 49 5.95 20.57 46.34
C ASP A 49 6.61 20.07 45.04
N LEU A 50 6.90 18.76 44.93
CA LEU A 50 7.45 18.17 43.71
C LEU A 50 6.52 18.34 42.50
N VAL A 51 5.21 18.20 42.70
CA VAL A 51 4.21 18.36 41.62
C VAL A 51 4.10 19.82 41.21
N ASP A 52 3.97 20.74 42.18
CA ASP A 52 3.73 22.15 41.89
C ASP A 52 4.98 22.88 41.38
N ASN A 53 6.17 22.42 41.76
CA ASN A 53 7.45 23.05 41.43
C ASN A 53 8.36 22.17 40.54
N LEU A 54 7.80 21.17 39.84
CA LEU A 54 8.57 20.25 38.99
C LEU A 54 9.50 20.94 37.99
N ASP A 55 9.05 22.05 37.38
CA ASP A 55 9.86 22.83 36.43
C ASP A 55 11.15 23.39 37.06
N ASN A 56 11.09 23.80 38.34
CA ASN A 56 12.27 24.25 39.06
C ASN A 56 13.23 23.09 39.38
N TYR A 57 12.70 21.89 39.58
CA TYR A 57 13.49 20.67 39.77
C TYR A 57 14.10 20.12 38.46
N LEU A 58 13.49 20.42 37.30
CA LEU A 58 14.00 20.03 35.97
C LEU A 58 15.14 20.93 35.46
N LYS A 59 15.27 22.15 36.00
CA LYS A 59 16.32 23.09 35.57
C LYS A 59 17.70 22.53 35.93
N VAL A 60 18.47 22.23 34.90
CA VAL A 60 19.83 21.67 35.00
C VAL A 60 20.76 22.55 35.84
N ASP A 61 20.51 23.86 35.88
CA ASP A 61 21.29 24.83 36.67
C ASP A 61 21.11 24.66 38.20
N ASN A 62 20.07 23.96 38.65
CA ASN A 62 19.82 23.65 40.06
C ASN A 62 20.46 22.33 40.52
N LEU A 63 21.09 21.57 39.62
CA LEU A 63 21.73 20.28 39.88
C LEU A 63 23.21 20.46 40.27
N VAL A 64 23.48 21.30 41.29
CA VAL A 64 24.85 21.48 41.81
C VAL A 64 25.31 20.22 42.57
N PRO A 65 26.61 19.87 42.52
CA PRO A 65 27.14 18.65 43.14
C PRO A 65 26.75 18.48 44.61
N GLU A 66 26.70 19.56 45.38
CA GLU A 66 26.36 19.54 46.80
C GLU A 66 24.90 19.14 47.07
N VAL A 67 23.99 19.44 46.14
CA VAL A 67 22.57 19.03 46.22
C VAL A 67 22.42 17.57 45.77
N VAL A 68 23.21 17.15 44.78
CA VAL A 68 23.18 15.79 44.24
C VAL A 68 23.83 14.78 45.18
N ILE A 69 24.93 15.12 45.86
CA ILE A 69 25.62 14.20 46.78
C ILE A 69 24.86 14.09 48.11
N GLY A 70 24.21 15.17 48.57
CA GLY A 70 23.28 15.16 49.70
C GLY A 70 23.88 14.65 51.01
N LYS A 71 25.19 14.85 51.23
CA LYS A 71 25.92 14.43 52.43
C LYS A 71 26.70 15.58 53.04
N THR A 72 26.73 15.63 54.36
CA THR A 72 27.57 16.52 55.16
C THR A 72 28.04 15.78 56.39
N ASP A 73 29.15 16.18 57.01
CA ASP A 73 29.63 15.54 58.23
C ASP A 73 29.20 16.31 59.48
N LEU A 74 28.94 15.56 60.55
CA LEU A 74 28.65 16.11 61.86
C LEU A 74 29.90 16.77 62.47
N SER A 75 29.81 18.05 62.84
CA SER A 75 30.96 18.82 63.35
C SER A 75 31.25 18.58 64.83
N SER A 76 30.26 18.11 65.61
CA SER A 76 30.38 17.84 67.05
C SER A 76 29.45 16.72 67.49
N ASP A 77 29.81 15.98 68.53
CA ASP A 77 28.93 14.95 69.11
C ASP A 77 27.55 15.53 69.44
N SER A 78 26.49 14.76 69.14
CA SER A 78 25.11 15.10 69.48
C SER A 78 24.48 14.00 70.32
N ILE A 79 23.79 14.37 71.39
CA ILE A 79 23.16 13.43 72.33
C ILE A 79 21.66 13.32 72.07
N ALA A 80 21.05 12.22 72.55
CA ALA A 80 19.65 12.05 73.00
C ALA A 80 18.73 13.29 72.91
N THR A 81 19.19 14.31 73.64
CA THR A 81 18.61 15.61 73.98
C THR A 81 18.33 16.60 72.86
N ASP A 82 19.34 16.68 71.99
CA ASP A 82 19.67 17.94 71.34
C ASP A 82 18.64 18.36 70.30
N THR A 83 18.21 19.61 70.44
CA THR A 83 17.32 20.31 69.50
C THR A 83 18.09 21.10 68.44
N SER A 84 19.42 21.04 68.46
CA SER A 84 20.29 21.70 67.49
C SER A 84 21.46 20.80 67.11
N ILE A 85 21.71 20.62 65.81
CA ILE A 85 22.76 19.74 65.28
C ILE A 85 23.72 20.57 64.42
N VAL A 86 25.01 20.55 64.76
CA VAL A 86 26.05 21.32 64.05
C VAL A 86 26.76 20.44 63.02
N VAL A 87 26.81 20.89 61.78
CA VAL A 87 27.40 20.18 60.64
C VAL A 87 28.40 21.05 59.89
N THR A 88 29.23 20.44 59.05
CA THR A 88 30.26 21.17 58.28
C THR A 88 29.65 22.15 57.27
N SER A 89 28.49 21.82 56.71
CA SER A 89 27.73 22.64 55.77
C SER A 89 26.28 22.17 55.71
N THR A 90 25.33 23.09 55.66
CA THR A 90 23.90 22.78 55.41
C THR A 90 23.47 23.08 53.97
N LYS A 91 24.42 23.33 53.06
CA LYS A 91 24.13 23.48 51.63
C LYS A 91 23.50 22.20 51.09
N GLY A 92 22.46 22.35 50.26
CA GLY A 92 21.70 21.25 49.70
C GLY A 92 20.49 20.81 50.53
N PHE A 93 20.40 21.22 51.80
CA PHE A 93 19.26 20.90 52.68
C PHE A 93 18.12 21.93 52.53
N PRO A 94 16.84 21.52 52.64
CA PRO A 94 15.71 22.45 52.72
C PRO A 94 15.86 23.51 53.80
N ASN A 95 15.36 24.73 53.58
CA ASN A 95 15.45 25.78 54.61
C ASN A 95 14.59 25.49 55.86
N GLU A 96 13.48 24.77 55.70
CA GLU A 96 12.49 24.46 56.74
C GLU A 96 11.96 23.04 56.54
N TYR A 97 11.68 22.32 57.63
CA TYR A 97 11.07 20.98 57.64
C TYR A 97 11.74 19.93 56.73
N GLY A 98 13.07 19.99 56.61
CA GLY A 98 13.84 18.97 55.90
C GLY A 98 13.99 17.68 56.71
N LEU A 99 14.35 16.60 56.02
CA LEU A 99 14.64 15.29 56.59
C LEU A 99 16.13 14.99 56.42
N LEU A 100 16.78 14.63 57.51
CA LEU A 100 18.16 14.15 57.52
C LEU A 100 18.25 12.81 58.23
N LYS A 101 19.19 11.96 57.80
CA LYS A 101 19.50 10.68 58.45
C LYS A 101 20.95 10.64 58.89
N ILE A 102 21.15 10.29 60.15
CA ILE A 102 22.47 10.09 60.76
C ILE A 102 22.49 8.66 61.31
N ASN A 103 23.42 7.83 60.84
CA ASN A 103 23.40 6.39 61.13
C ASN A 103 22.01 5.78 60.81
N ASP A 104 21.31 5.27 61.83
CA ASP A 104 19.97 4.69 61.72
C ASP A 104 18.85 5.61 62.23
N GLU A 105 19.13 6.88 62.56
CA GLU A 105 18.14 7.85 63.04
C GLU A 105 17.73 8.82 61.92
N ILE A 106 16.42 9.01 61.71
CA ILE A 106 15.84 10.07 60.88
C ILE A 106 15.42 11.23 61.78
N ILE A 107 15.77 12.45 61.39
CA ILE A 107 15.55 13.67 62.16
C ILE A 107 14.93 14.70 61.21
N THR A 108 13.92 15.42 61.67
CA THR A 108 13.41 16.62 60.96
C THR A 108 13.78 17.87 61.73
N TYR A 109 13.95 19.01 61.06
CA TYR A 109 14.33 20.28 61.69
C TYR A 109 13.42 21.41 61.21
N THR A 110 13.19 22.42 62.05
CA THR A 110 12.28 23.52 61.70
C THR A 110 12.98 24.62 60.90
N SER A 111 14.28 24.84 61.11
CA SER A 111 15.06 25.84 60.38
C SER A 111 16.54 25.47 60.31
N LYS A 112 17.32 26.16 59.47
CA LYS A 112 18.78 25.99 59.39
C LYS A 112 19.53 27.31 59.24
N THR A 113 20.79 27.31 59.69
CA THR A 113 21.83 28.27 59.30
C THR A 113 22.83 27.59 58.35
N ASP A 114 23.90 28.25 57.89
CA ASP A 114 24.88 27.65 56.98
C ASP A 114 25.62 26.42 57.54
N THR A 115 25.65 26.24 58.87
CA THR A 115 26.40 25.16 59.55
C THR A 115 25.63 24.48 60.69
N GLN A 116 24.34 24.79 60.87
CA GLN A 116 23.55 24.24 61.97
C GLN A 116 22.09 24.02 61.57
N PHE A 117 21.51 22.92 62.03
CA PHE A 117 20.07 22.65 62.02
C PHE A 117 19.47 23.00 63.38
N ASP A 118 18.33 23.68 63.39
CA ASP A 118 17.65 24.16 64.59
C ASP A 118 16.23 23.58 64.68
N GLY A 119 15.77 23.34 65.92
CA GLY A 119 14.46 22.73 66.19
C GLY A 119 14.40 21.27 65.73
N CYS A 120 15.47 20.52 65.94
CA CYS A 120 15.56 19.11 65.55
C CYS A 120 14.56 18.24 66.35
N ILE A 121 13.63 17.62 65.65
CA ILE A 121 12.72 16.58 66.13
C ILE A 121 13.32 15.23 65.76
N ARG A 122 13.62 14.45 66.79
CA ARG A 122 14.49 13.26 66.78
C ARG A 122 13.66 11.97 66.74
N GLY A 123 14.19 10.89 66.16
CA GLY A 123 13.44 9.65 65.98
C GLY A 123 12.19 9.80 65.11
N PHE A 124 12.28 10.61 64.05
CA PHE A 124 11.19 10.88 63.13
C PHE A 124 10.90 9.66 62.25
N SER A 125 9.65 9.53 61.79
CA SER A 125 9.26 8.50 60.82
C SER A 125 9.21 9.13 59.43
N GLY A 126 10.06 8.67 58.53
CA GLY A 126 10.22 9.31 57.22
C GLY A 126 10.64 8.34 56.13
N ILE A 127 10.71 8.85 54.90
CA ILE A 127 11.23 8.09 53.77
C ILE A 127 12.72 7.84 53.97
N SER A 128 13.14 6.58 53.86
CA SER A 128 14.54 6.17 54.03
C SER A 128 15.23 5.87 52.71
N ASN A 129 14.48 5.37 51.73
CA ASN A 129 14.99 5.03 50.40
C ASN A 129 13.85 4.98 49.35
N LEU A 130 14.22 5.21 48.09
CA LEU A 130 13.43 4.94 46.89
C LEU A 130 14.00 3.65 46.29
N ASP A 131 13.37 2.49 46.48
CA ASP A 131 13.98 1.24 46.05
C ASP A 131 13.93 1.10 44.51
N GLY A 132 15.09 1.31 43.87
CA GLY A 132 15.31 1.21 42.44
C GLY A 132 15.72 -0.20 42.01
N GLY A 133 14.92 -1.22 42.34
CA GLY A 133 15.17 -2.59 41.92
C GLY A 133 15.27 -2.69 40.39
N THR A 134 16.48 -2.90 39.87
CA THR A 134 16.81 -2.99 38.43
C THR A 134 16.47 -4.35 37.81
N SER A 135 15.41 -5.03 38.27
CA SER A 135 14.86 -6.17 37.55
C SER A 135 13.85 -5.70 36.52
N LEU A 136 14.13 -5.97 35.25
CA LEU A 136 13.29 -5.65 34.08
C LEU A 136 11.86 -6.23 34.14
N ASP A 137 11.55 -7.07 35.12
CA ASP A 137 10.28 -7.79 35.24
C ASP A 137 9.16 -7.03 35.95
N VAL A 138 9.41 -5.82 36.50
CA VAL A 138 8.35 -5.01 37.14
C VAL A 138 8.40 -3.57 36.64
N ILE A 139 7.83 -3.32 35.47
CA ILE A 139 7.58 -1.98 34.95
C ILE A 139 6.50 -1.31 35.84
N ASN A 140 6.87 -0.19 36.47
CA ASN A 140 5.98 0.78 37.15
C ASN A 140 5.48 0.48 38.58
N LYS A 141 6.34 -0.01 39.49
CA LYS A 141 6.16 0.25 40.93
C LYS A 141 7.48 0.68 41.58
N GLN A 142 7.56 1.96 41.97
CA GLN A 142 8.57 2.45 42.91
C GLN A 142 7.94 2.31 44.30
N ASP A 143 8.42 1.38 45.11
CA ASP A 143 7.96 1.24 46.50
C ASP A 143 8.75 2.22 47.40
N LEU A 144 8.02 3.12 48.07
CA LEU A 144 8.59 4.06 49.05
C LEU A 144 8.82 3.30 50.37
N VAL A 145 10.06 3.25 50.86
CA VAL A 145 10.36 2.60 52.15
C VAL A 145 10.32 3.63 53.28
N PHE A 146 9.29 3.53 54.12
CA PHE A 146 9.18 4.34 55.34
C PHE A 146 9.81 3.60 56.53
N GLU A 147 10.77 4.25 57.19
CA GLU A 147 11.40 3.73 58.41
C GLU A 147 10.92 4.56 59.62
N GLN A 148 10.52 3.86 60.69
CA GLN A 148 10.34 4.48 62.00
C GLN A 148 11.65 4.35 62.76
N THR A 149 12.21 5.48 63.20
CA THR A 149 13.51 5.49 63.89
C THR A 149 13.36 5.90 65.34
N GLN A 150 14.36 5.56 66.17
CA GLN A 150 14.43 5.99 67.57
C GLN A 150 15.58 6.96 67.76
N SER A 151 15.44 7.85 68.73
CA SER A 151 16.47 8.85 69.02
C SER A 151 17.74 8.22 69.61
N ALA A 152 18.89 8.52 69.03
CA ALA A 152 20.21 8.00 69.39
C ALA A 152 21.22 9.14 69.59
N ALA A 153 22.40 8.82 70.15
CA ALA A 153 23.53 9.73 70.19
C ALA A 153 24.44 9.47 68.98
N HIS A 154 25.00 10.54 68.41
CA HIS A 154 25.87 10.50 67.24
C HIS A 154 27.22 11.12 67.56
N THR A 155 28.30 10.49 67.08
CA THR A 155 29.67 10.98 67.23
C THR A 155 30.06 11.93 66.11
N ALA A 156 30.90 12.92 66.39
CA ALA A 156 31.48 13.83 65.41
C ALA A 156 32.16 13.05 64.27
N GLY A 157 31.98 13.54 63.04
CA GLY A 157 32.40 12.87 61.81
C GLY A 157 31.42 11.82 61.28
N ALA A 158 30.28 11.58 61.94
CA ALA A 158 29.21 10.76 61.37
C ALA A 158 28.61 11.46 60.13
N ALA A 159 28.36 10.68 59.08
CA ALA A 159 27.76 11.16 57.85
C ALA A 159 26.28 11.49 58.07
N VAL A 160 25.91 12.72 57.72
CA VAL A 160 24.55 13.25 57.73
C VAL A 160 24.04 13.26 56.29
N THR A 161 23.13 12.35 56.00
CA THR A 161 22.49 12.22 54.69
C THR A 161 21.21 13.06 54.62
N ASN A 162 21.00 13.74 53.49
CA ASN A 162 19.79 14.51 53.22
C ASN A 162 18.74 13.63 52.54
N LEU A 163 17.68 13.29 53.26
CA LEU A 163 16.60 12.45 52.75
C LEU A 163 15.56 13.23 51.94
N SER A 164 15.50 14.56 52.09
CA SER A 164 14.57 15.41 51.32
C SER A 164 14.92 15.51 49.84
N VAL A 165 16.10 15.05 49.41
CA VAL A 165 16.62 15.23 48.05
C VAL A 165 16.72 13.90 47.26
N LEU A 166 16.29 12.78 47.85
CA LEU A 166 16.37 11.44 47.25
C LEU A 166 15.80 11.37 45.81
N PHE A 167 14.68 12.05 45.55
CA PHE A 167 14.10 12.12 44.20
C PHE A 167 15.05 12.76 43.18
N LEU A 168 15.73 13.85 43.55
CA LEU A 168 16.67 14.52 42.64
C LEU A 168 17.92 13.70 42.40
N GLN A 169 18.37 12.92 43.40
CA GLN A 169 19.50 12.01 43.23
C GLN A 169 19.19 10.93 42.19
N GLU A 170 18.02 10.28 42.30
CA GLU A 170 17.53 9.30 41.33
C GLU A 170 17.28 9.89 39.94
N PHE A 171 16.66 11.07 39.88
CA PHE A 171 16.44 11.78 38.62
C PHE A 171 17.77 12.11 37.92
N TYR A 172 18.76 12.58 38.68
CA TYR A 172 20.08 12.91 38.16
C TYR A 172 20.84 11.68 37.64
N GLN A 173 20.78 10.54 38.34
CA GLN A 173 21.36 9.29 37.87
C GLN A 173 20.74 8.84 36.52
N LYS A 174 19.40 8.92 36.40
CA LYS A 174 18.71 8.61 35.14
C LYS A 174 19.06 9.60 34.02
N LEU A 175 19.24 10.87 34.35
CA LEU A 175 19.65 11.91 33.40
C LEU A 175 21.07 11.64 32.87
N LYS A 176 22.03 11.33 33.75
CA LYS A 176 23.39 10.91 33.37
C LYS A 176 23.36 9.70 32.43
N LYS A 177 22.61 8.65 32.78
CA LYS A 177 22.48 7.44 31.96
C LYS A 177 21.90 7.71 30.56
N THR A 178 21.03 8.71 30.43
CA THR A 178 20.37 9.04 29.16
C THR A 178 21.24 9.91 28.25
N PHE A 179 21.89 10.95 28.81
CA PHE A 179 22.57 11.97 28.02
C PHE A 179 24.10 11.86 28.01
N LEU A 180 24.70 11.10 28.93
CA LEU A 180 26.15 10.90 29.04
C LEU A 180 26.52 9.40 29.10
N PRO A 181 26.13 8.60 28.08
CA PRO A 181 26.42 7.17 28.06
C PRO A 181 27.94 6.89 27.99
N GLY A 182 28.43 5.99 28.83
CA GLY A 182 29.85 5.70 29.08
C GLY A 182 30.49 6.56 30.18
N LEU A 183 29.80 7.58 30.69
CA LEU A 183 30.25 8.43 31.81
C LEU A 183 29.30 8.38 33.02
N GLU A 184 28.28 7.53 33.00
CA GLU A 184 27.25 7.42 34.04
C GLU A 184 27.81 7.14 35.44
N ASP A 185 28.79 6.24 35.53
CA ASP A 185 29.36 5.75 36.79
C ASP A 185 30.67 6.46 37.17
N ASN A 186 31.09 7.48 36.41
CA ASN A 186 32.31 8.22 36.69
C ASN A 186 32.01 9.47 37.54
N ASP A 187 32.85 9.69 38.55
CA ASP A 187 32.87 10.92 39.33
C ASP A 187 33.52 12.04 38.50
N PHE A 188 32.88 13.21 38.50
CA PHE A 188 33.44 14.41 37.86
C PHE A 188 34.24 15.22 38.87
N VAL A 189 35.20 16.00 38.37
CA VAL A 189 36.07 16.85 39.19
C VAL A 189 35.28 17.87 39.99
N ASP A 190 35.66 18.05 41.26
CA ASP A 190 35.08 19.05 42.16
C ASP A 190 35.20 20.47 41.56
N GLY A 191 34.06 21.14 41.37
CA GLY A 191 33.98 22.48 40.79
C GLY A 191 33.71 22.54 39.28
N LEU A 192 33.53 21.39 38.60
CA LEU A 192 33.00 21.37 37.24
C LEU A 192 31.53 21.84 37.22
N ASP A 193 31.20 22.77 36.32
CA ASP A 193 29.81 23.07 35.99
C ASP A 193 29.23 21.93 35.15
N VAL A 194 28.69 20.93 35.86
CA VAL A 194 28.12 19.73 35.25
C VAL A 194 26.91 20.09 34.39
N GLY A 195 26.19 21.15 34.71
CA GLY A 195 25.04 21.59 33.94
C GLY A 195 25.43 22.11 32.56
N ASN A 196 26.50 22.91 32.48
CA ASN A 196 27.05 23.37 31.21
C ASN A 196 27.64 22.20 30.39
N PHE A 197 28.26 21.21 31.04
CA PHE A 197 28.77 20.02 30.34
C PHE A 197 27.64 19.18 29.73
N ILE A 198 26.58 18.90 30.50
CA ILE A 198 25.40 18.16 30.02
C ILE A 198 24.72 18.88 28.85
N LYS A 199 24.54 20.21 28.93
CA LYS A 199 23.96 21.02 27.83
C LYS A 199 24.75 20.87 26.52
N ASN A 200 26.06 20.67 26.61
CA ASN A 200 26.96 20.52 25.46
C ASN A 200 27.40 19.07 25.18
N ALA A 201 26.77 18.08 25.82
CA ALA A 201 27.12 16.67 25.67
C ALA A 201 27.05 16.19 24.22
N ARG A 202 26.05 16.66 23.45
CA ARG A 202 25.92 16.34 22.02
C ARG A 202 27.14 16.78 21.21
N SER A 203 27.58 18.04 21.40
CA SER A 203 28.73 18.61 20.71
C SER A 203 30.02 17.87 21.09
N PHE A 204 30.16 17.51 22.37
CA PHE A 204 31.27 16.69 22.86
C PHE A 204 31.33 15.34 22.11
N TYR A 205 30.23 14.60 22.03
CA TYR A 205 30.19 13.32 21.31
C TYR A 205 30.38 13.47 19.79
N GLN A 206 29.88 14.53 19.17
CA GLN A 206 30.11 14.83 17.75
C GLN A 206 31.60 15.12 17.45
N SER A 207 32.32 15.70 18.40
CA SER A 207 33.75 16.02 18.26
C SER A 207 34.70 14.84 18.51
N LYS A 208 34.16 13.64 18.77
CA LYS A 208 34.95 12.45 19.11
C LYS A 208 36.01 12.17 18.03
N GLY A 209 37.28 12.19 18.44
CA GLY A 209 38.43 11.96 17.56
C GLY A 209 39.25 13.21 17.25
N ILE A 210 38.76 14.40 17.62
CA ILE A 210 39.49 15.67 17.51
C ILE A 210 40.28 15.90 18.81
N ALA A 211 41.46 16.55 18.73
CA ALA A 211 42.29 16.89 19.89
C ALA A 211 41.52 17.58 21.03
N GLU A 212 40.60 18.48 20.67
CA GLU A 212 39.73 19.21 21.59
C GLU A 212 38.81 18.30 22.40
N SER A 213 38.28 17.21 21.80
CA SER A 213 37.45 16.23 22.52
C SER A 213 38.24 15.50 23.60
N ILE A 214 39.50 15.16 23.32
CA ILE A 214 40.41 14.51 24.26
C ILE A 214 40.77 15.48 25.38
N ARG A 215 41.06 16.74 25.03
CA ARG A 215 41.33 17.79 26.03
C ARG A 215 40.16 18.01 26.97
N ILE A 216 38.92 18.05 26.45
CA ILE A 216 37.70 18.21 27.27
C ILE A 216 37.51 16.98 28.16
N LEU A 217 37.70 15.77 27.64
CA LEU A 217 37.56 14.52 28.40
C LEU A 217 38.50 14.48 29.62
N PHE A 218 39.79 14.76 29.42
CA PHE A 218 40.78 14.79 30.51
C PHE A 218 40.50 15.88 31.54
N LYS A 219 39.99 17.03 31.09
CA LYS A 219 39.60 18.13 31.99
C LYS A 219 38.38 17.77 32.85
N VAL A 220 37.40 17.06 32.30
CA VAL A 220 36.18 16.65 33.02
C VAL A 220 36.44 15.54 34.04
N LEU A 221 37.31 14.58 33.70
CA LEU A 221 37.60 13.42 34.55
C LEU A 221 38.70 13.68 35.59
N TYR A 222 39.74 14.42 35.21
CA TYR A 222 40.94 14.55 36.03
C TYR A 222 41.31 16.00 36.37
N GLY A 223 40.65 16.99 35.76
CA GLY A 223 40.92 18.40 36.02
C GLY A 223 42.16 18.94 35.28
N GLU A 224 42.75 18.11 34.41
CA GLU A 224 44.04 18.37 33.76
C GLU A 224 43.90 18.71 32.27
N TYR A 225 44.83 19.51 31.76
CA TYR A 225 44.91 19.85 30.33
C TYR A 225 45.74 18.80 29.58
N ALA A 226 45.08 17.98 28.75
CA ALA A 226 45.78 17.08 27.83
C ALA A 226 46.27 17.83 26.57
N ASP A 227 47.54 17.62 26.22
CA ASP A 227 48.12 18.05 24.95
C ASP A 227 48.22 16.84 24.01
N VAL A 228 47.57 16.94 22.85
CA VAL A 228 47.53 15.86 21.85
C VAL A 228 48.50 16.24 20.75
N LEU A 229 49.64 15.57 20.73
CA LEU A 229 50.67 15.79 19.72
C LEU A 229 50.36 14.95 18.48
N ASP A 230 49.99 15.60 17.39
CA ASP A 230 49.92 14.95 16.08
C ASP A 230 51.35 14.79 15.51
N LEU A 231 51.73 13.54 15.24
CA LEU A 231 53.03 13.20 14.70
C LEU A 231 53.12 13.50 13.19
N GLU A 232 51.99 13.67 12.50
CA GLU A 232 51.99 14.08 11.09
C GLU A 232 52.57 15.48 10.91
N GLU A 233 52.22 16.42 11.77
CA GLU A 233 52.71 17.81 11.69
C GLU A 233 54.22 17.94 11.96
N ARG A 234 54.83 16.91 12.55
CA ARG A 234 56.27 16.87 12.86
C ARG A 234 57.08 15.98 11.92
N LEU A 235 56.44 15.37 10.92
CA LEU A 235 57.14 14.71 9.83
C LEU A 235 57.72 15.77 8.89
N LEU A 236 59.04 15.68 8.65
CA LEU A 236 59.70 16.45 7.60
C LEU A 236 59.14 16.02 6.25
N LYS A 237 58.15 16.75 5.71
CA LYS A 237 57.69 16.58 4.33
C LYS A 237 58.83 17.06 3.40
N PRO A 238 59.37 16.20 2.51
CA PRO A 238 60.26 16.66 1.43
C PRO A 238 59.51 17.72 0.62
N SER A 239 60.16 18.82 0.23
CA SER A 239 59.53 20.00 -0.38
C SER A 239 58.34 19.63 -1.26
N THR A 240 57.13 19.96 -0.82
CA THR A 240 55.96 19.96 -1.69
C THR A 240 56.29 20.97 -2.78
N ALA A 241 56.52 20.49 -4.00
CA ALA A 241 56.61 21.39 -5.13
C ALA A 241 55.28 22.16 -5.19
N GLU A 242 55.33 23.47 -4.97
CA GLU A 242 54.18 24.36 -5.11
C GLU A 242 53.85 24.45 -6.60
N TYR A 243 52.98 23.57 -7.07
CA TYR A 243 52.43 23.68 -8.40
C TYR A 243 51.25 24.66 -8.36
N ILE A 244 51.25 25.62 -9.27
CA ILE A 244 50.09 26.51 -9.45
C ILE A 244 48.94 25.65 -9.98
N ARG A 245 47.99 25.30 -9.11
CA ARG A 245 46.76 24.61 -9.52
C ARG A 245 45.80 25.64 -10.10
N ARG A 246 45.39 25.42 -11.35
CA ARG A 246 44.43 26.27 -12.05
C ARG A 246 43.28 25.43 -12.55
N GLU A 247 42.09 25.95 -12.41
CA GLU A 247 40.90 25.42 -13.08
C GLU A 247 40.60 26.32 -14.28
N VAL A 248 40.21 25.74 -15.40
CA VAL A 248 39.99 26.49 -16.63
C VAL A 248 38.52 26.47 -16.97
N VAL A 249 37.90 27.65 -17.02
CA VAL A 249 36.53 27.82 -17.48
C VAL A 249 36.52 28.56 -18.82
N ILE A 250 35.58 28.20 -19.69
CA ILE A 250 35.34 28.94 -20.93
C ILE A 250 34.09 29.80 -20.70
N ALA A 251 34.14 31.05 -21.09
CA ALA A 251 33.03 31.98 -20.93
C ALA A 251 32.81 32.85 -22.18
N GLU A 252 31.57 33.32 -22.34
CA GLU A 252 31.21 34.41 -23.23
C GLU A 252 31.04 35.71 -22.42
N ALA A 253 31.49 36.84 -22.97
CA ALA A 253 31.26 38.15 -22.37
C ALA A 253 29.85 38.64 -22.72
N ILE A 254 29.07 39.03 -21.72
CA ILE A 254 27.77 39.70 -21.90
C ILE A 254 27.99 41.22 -21.95
N SER A 255 28.79 41.74 -21.01
CA SER A 255 29.14 43.16 -20.91
C SER A 255 30.51 43.35 -20.24
N GLY A 256 31.21 44.45 -20.56
CA GLY A 256 32.57 44.72 -20.07
C GLY A 256 33.67 43.94 -20.81
N ASP A 257 34.93 44.16 -20.44
CA ASP A 257 36.08 43.45 -21.00
C ASP A 257 36.66 42.42 -20.01
N PRO A 258 36.52 41.11 -20.28
CA PRO A 258 37.05 40.06 -19.41
C PRO A 258 38.57 40.09 -19.23
N ALA A 259 39.33 40.68 -20.16
CA ALA A 259 40.79 40.79 -20.02
C ALA A 259 41.20 41.61 -18.78
N ASN A 260 40.36 42.55 -18.35
CA ASN A 260 40.58 43.39 -17.16
C ASN A 260 40.18 42.71 -15.84
N LEU A 261 39.77 41.43 -15.88
CA LEU A 261 39.49 40.63 -14.70
C LEU A 261 40.72 39.90 -14.16
N VAL A 262 41.87 39.95 -14.83
CA VAL A 262 43.11 39.33 -14.33
C VAL A 262 43.49 39.94 -12.97
N GLY A 263 43.65 39.08 -11.96
CA GLY A 263 43.90 39.47 -10.57
C GLY A 263 42.65 39.87 -9.78
N GLN A 264 41.46 39.78 -10.36
CA GLN A 264 40.18 40.11 -9.73
C GLN A 264 39.42 38.85 -9.30
N THR A 265 38.45 39.03 -8.41
CA THR A 265 37.54 37.95 -8.00
C THR A 265 36.25 38.02 -8.81
N ILE A 266 35.86 36.88 -9.36
CA ILE A 266 34.54 36.70 -9.99
C ILE A 266 33.60 36.03 -8.99
N THR A 267 32.34 36.45 -8.99
CA THR A 267 31.29 35.96 -8.09
C THR A 267 30.07 35.55 -8.89
N LYS A 268 29.36 34.53 -8.43
CA LYS A 268 28.12 34.07 -9.06
C LYS A 268 26.96 35.03 -8.74
N SER A 269 26.12 35.38 -9.72
CA SER A 269 25.00 36.33 -9.51
C SER A 269 23.92 35.80 -8.58
N THR A 270 23.68 34.49 -8.59
CA THR A 270 22.66 33.82 -7.79
C THR A 270 23.15 33.39 -6.41
N ASP A 271 24.47 33.32 -6.21
CA ASP A 271 25.10 32.93 -4.95
C ASP A 271 26.39 33.72 -4.69
N SER A 272 26.32 34.66 -3.75
CA SER A 272 27.46 35.48 -3.33
C SER A 272 28.57 34.71 -2.60
N GLN A 273 28.33 33.48 -2.16
CA GLN A 273 29.33 32.63 -1.51
C GLN A 273 30.21 31.89 -2.52
N THR A 274 29.76 31.79 -3.78
CA THR A 274 30.55 31.15 -4.84
C THR A 274 31.45 32.18 -5.51
N SER A 275 32.75 32.12 -5.23
CA SER A 275 33.75 33.07 -5.74
C SER A 275 35.11 32.42 -6.06
N ALA A 276 35.81 33.00 -7.04
CA ALA A 276 37.16 32.57 -7.41
C ALA A 276 37.99 33.74 -7.95
N SER A 277 39.30 33.71 -7.72
CA SER A 277 40.23 34.68 -8.28
C SER A 277 40.69 34.28 -9.69
N VAL A 278 40.69 35.23 -10.61
CA VAL A 278 41.12 35.02 -12.00
C VAL A 278 42.63 35.23 -12.10
N SER A 279 43.35 34.21 -12.57
CA SER A 279 44.80 34.25 -12.79
C SER A 279 45.19 34.71 -14.19
N GLU A 280 44.43 34.32 -15.21
CA GLU A 280 44.80 34.52 -16.62
C GLU A 280 43.55 34.46 -17.50
N VAL A 281 43.52 35.25 -18.57
CA VAL A 281 42.43 35.26 -19.56
C VAL A 281 43.04 35.18 -20.95
N GLU A 282 42.68 34.12 -21.69
CA GLU A 282 43.08 33.89 -23.07
C GLU A 282 41.86 34.02 -24.00
N ILE A 283 41.99 34.79 -25.09
CA ILE A 283 40.89 35.05 -26.02
C ILE A 283 41.05 34.14 -27.24
N PHE A 284 39.98 33.47 -27.66
CA PHE A 284 39.95 32.71 -28.90
C PHE A 284 38.61 32.86 -29.62
N GLU A 285 38.63 32.74 -30.95
CA GLU A 285 37.42 32.81 -31.78
C GLU A 285 37.04 31.42 -32.29
N ARG A 286 35.75 31.12 -32.29
CA ARG A 286 35.20 29.96 -33.02
C ARG A 286 34.20 30.41 -34.06
N ASN A 287 34.22 29.74 -35.21
CA ASN A 287 33.20 29.93 -36.22
C ASN A 287 31.92 29.22 -35.77
N LEU A 288 30.80 29.95 -35.72
CA LEU A 288 29.50 29.39 -35.37
C LEU A 288 28.70 29.13 -36.65
N GLY A 289 28.68 27.87 -37.07
CA GLY A 289 27.78 27.39 -38.10
C GLY A 289 28.44 27.07 -39.45
N ILE A 290 27.76 26.20 -40.19
CA ILE A 290 28.07 25.86 -41.58
C ILE A 290 27.58 27.02 -42.44
N GLY A 291 28.50 27.77 -43.06
CA GLY A 291 28.18 28.81 -44.07
C GLY A 291 28.04 30.25 -43.56
N ALA A 292 28.00 30.49 -42.24
CA ALA A 292 27.99 31.86 -41.69
C ALA A 292 29.43 32.33 -41.41
N ASN A 293 29.83 33.50 -41.94
CA ASN A 293 31.08 34.18 -41.55
C ASN A 293 30.97 34.83 -40.15
N VAL A 294 30.22 34.22 -39.24
CA VAL A 294 29.95 34.77 -37.90
C VAL A 294 30.91 34.11 -36.92
N ARG A 295 31.96 34.85 -36.58
CA ARG A 295 32.92 34.45 -35.54
C ARG A 295 32.39 34.88 -34.19
N LYS A 296 32.34 33.94 -33.24
CA LYS A 296 32.06 34.25 -31.84
C LYS A 296 33.33 34.15 -31.01
N THR A 297 33.57 35.19 -30.23
CA THR A 297 34.70 35.28 -29.31
C THR A 297 34.36 34.58 -27.99
N TYR A 298 35.28 33.75 -27.52
CA TYR A 298 35.23 33.07 -26.24
C TYR A 298 36.48 33.42 -25.44
N TYR A 299 36.33 33.39 -24.12
CA TYR A 299 37.37 33.71 -23.16
C TYR A 299 37.65 32.47 -22.33
N LYS A 300 38.89 31.99 -22.39
CA LYS A 300 39.41 30.93 -21.53
C LYS A 300 39.98 31.59 -20.28
N ILE A 301 39.26 31.48 -19.18
CA ILE A 301 39.56 32.11 -17.90
C ILE A 301 40.15 31.04 -16.99
N SER A 302 41.37 31.26 -16.53
CA SER A 302 42.03 30.39 -15.57
C SER A 302 41.76 30.90 -14.16
N LEU A 303 41.05 30.11 -13.36
CA LEU A 303 40.77 30.35 -11.95
C LEU A 303 41.91 29.80 -11.10
N PHE A 304 42.33 30.59 -10.10
CA PHE A 304 43.39 30.22 -9.19
C PHE A 304 42.83 29.35 -8.06
N VAL A 305 43.26 28.08 -8.00
CA VAL A 305 42.82 27.12 -6.97
C VAL A 305 43.71 27.18 -5.73
N GLY A 306 45.02 27.37 -5.90
CA GLY A 306 45.96 27.44 -4.78
C GLY A 306 47.32 26.81 -5.06
N PHE A 307 48.17 26.84 -4.03
CA PHE A 307 49.52 26.27 -4.04
C PHE A 307 49.63 24.96 -3.24
N SER A 308 48.55 24.56 -2.54
CA SER A 308 48.48 23.39 -1.64
C SER A 308 47.18 22.61 -1.84
N ASP A 309 46.94 21.57 -1.04
CA ASP A 309 45.70 20.76 -1.08
C ASP A 309 44.45 21.51 -0.56
N ARG A 310 44.63 22.73 -0.05
CA ARG A 310 43.51 23.60 0.36
C ARG A 310 43.08 24.45 -0.82
N ASP A 311 41.88 24.17 -1.33
CA ASP A 311 41.30 24.93 -2.43
C ASP A 311 40.86 26.33 -1.96
N LEU A 312 41.26 27.38 -2.69
CA LEU A 312 40.89 28.79 -2.50
C LEU A 312 39.63 29.18 -3.30
N ILE A 313 39.10 28.27 -4.12
CA ILE A 313 37.79 28.47 -4.75
C ILE A 313 36.74 28.20 -3.68
N GLU A 314 35.90 29.21 -3.42
CA GLU A 314 34.75 29.08 -2.54
C GLU A 314 33.54 28.75 -3.40
N GLY A 315 32.86 27.62 -3.14
CA GLY A 315 31.69 27.17 -3.90
C GLY A 315 32.00 26.41 -5.20
N ILE A 316 30.96 26.14 -6.00
CA ILE A 316 31.05 25.41 -7.28
C ILE A 316 30.41 26.24 -8.39
N PHE A 317 31.18 26.58 -9.40
CA PHE A 317 30.65 27.21 -10.61
C PHE A 317 29.89 26.19 -11.45
N THR A 318 28.61 26.46 -11.71
CA THR A 318 27.76 25.63 -12.55
C THR A 318 27.65 26.20 -13.95
N ILE A 319 27.47 25.33 -14.95
CA ILE A 319 27.16 25.77 -16.31
C ILE A 319 25.67 26.10 -16.36
N PRO A 320 25.28 27.37 -16.60
CA PRO A 320 23.87 27.74 -16.69
C PRO A 320 23.21 27.08 -17.89
N GLY A 321 21.96 26.63 -17.70
CA GLY A 321 21.16 26.01 -18.75
C GLY A 321 21.01 26.91 -19.98
N LYS A 322 21.25 26.35 -21.17
CA LYS A 322 21.02 26.99 -22.46
C LYS A 322 20.35 26.01 -23.39
N THR A 323 19.32 26.46 -24.09
CA THR A 323 18.58 25.66 -25.06
C THR A 323 18.12 26.53 -26.23
N LYS A 324 17.57 25.90 -27.26
CA LYS A 324 17.01 26.57 -28.43
C LYS A 324 15.52 26.31 -28.52
N VAL A 325 14.78 27.33 -28.93
CA VAL A 325 13.35 27.23 -29.21
C VAL A 325 13.13 26.45 -30.51
N LEU A 326 12.16 25.53 -30.51
CA LEU A 326 11.89 24.63 -31.65
C LEU A 326 10.80 25.13 -32.59
N GLU A 327 9.96 26.07 -32.13
CA GLU A 327 8.84 26.62 -32.90
C GLU A 327 8.56 28.06 -32.45
N PRO A 328 8.05 28.94 -33.34
CA PRO A 328 7.73 30.32 -32.97
C PRO A 328 6.71 30.39 -31.83
N VAL A 329 6.95 31.25 -30.85
CA VAL A 329 6.10 31.42 -29.66
C VAL A 329 5.43 32.79 -29.69
N ALA A 330 4.09 32.79 -29.66
CA ALA A 330 3.30 34.01 -29.61
C ALA A 330 3.36 34.70 -28.24
N VAL A 331 3.09 36.02 -28.23
CA VAL A 331 2.99 36.83 -27.01
C VAL A 331 1.93 36.26 -26.08
N GLY A 332 2.25 36.14 -24.79
CA GLY A 332 1.36 35.55 -23.78
C GLY A 332 1.25 34.02 -23.81
N SER A 333 2.08 33.32 -24.60
CA SER A 333 2.08 31.85 -24.58
C SER A 333 2.47 31.28 -23.22
N ASN A 334 1.75 30.24 -22.81
CA ASN A 334 1.94 29.52 -21.55
C ASN A 334 2.86 28.29 -21.67
N VAL A 335 3.26 27.94 -22.91
CA VAL A 335 4.12 26.80 -23.21
C VAL A 335 5.19 27.21 -24.20
N ILE A 336 6.43 26.76 -23.96
CA ILE A 336 7.56 26.99 -24.85
C ILE A 336 8.23 25.65 -25.11
N SER A 337 8.25 25.24 -26.38
CA SER A 337 8.92 24.01 -26.84
C SER A 337 10.38 24.30 -27.16
N VAL A 338 11.29 23.51 -26.60
CA VAL A 338 12.74 23.70 -26.68
C VAL A 338 13.45 22.37 -26.94
N ASP A 339 14.68 22.42 -27.45
CA ASP A 339 15.48 21.23 -27.76
C ASP A 339 15.70 20.32 -26.53
N SER A 340 16.15 20.92 -25.44
CA SER A 340 16.29 20.25 -24.15
C SER A 340 16.13 21.21 -22.98
N THR A 341 15.54 20.75 -21.89
CA THR A 341 15.47 21.49 -20.62
C THR A 341 16.47 20.96 -19.58
N ILE A 342 17.36 20.04 -19.98
CA ILE A 342 18.45 19.57 -19.13
C ILE A 342 19.34 20.76 -18.76
N GLY A 343 19.72 20.87 -17.48
CA GLY A 343 20.45 22.03 -16.96
C GLY A 343 19.56 23.17 -16.45
N PHE A 344 18.23 23.04 -16.53
CA PHE A 344 17.28 23.98 -15.92
C PHE A 344 16.62 23.36 -14.66
N PRO A 345 16.34 24.16 -13.61
CA PRO A 345 15.60 23.70 -12.43
C PRO A 345 14.16 23.28 -12.78
N SER A 346 13.43 22.63 -11.87
CA SER A 346 12.03 22.21 -12.13
C SER A 346 11.08 23.39 -12.39
N SER A 347 11.35 24.53 -11.76
CA SER A 347 10.69 25.82 -11.93
C SER A 347 11.73 26.93 -11.80
N GLY A 348 11.53 28.06 -12.47
CA GLY A 348 12.47 29.19 -12.40
C GLY A 348 12.23 30.25 -13.44
N THR A 349 13.29 31.01 -13.76
CA THR A 349 13.26 32.10 -14.74
C THR A 349 14.23 31.81 -15.89
N VAL A 350 13.77 32.04 -17.11
CA VAL A 350 14.56 31.98 -18.34
C VAL A 350 14.47 33.31 -19.10
N ILE A 351 15.51 33.62 -19.84
CA ILE A 351 15.62 34.82 -20.67
C ILE A 351 15.66 34.40 -22.13
N SER A 352 14.90 35.08 -22.98
CA SER A 352 14.93 34.93 -24.44
C SER A 352 14.84 36.31 -25.09
N GLY A 353 15.94 36.77 -25.69
CA GLY A 353 16.07 38.17 -26.10
C GLY A 353 15.87 39.11 -24.90
N ASP A 354 14.90 40.02 -25.03
CA ASP A 354 14.49 40.96 -23.96
C ASP A 354 13.38 40.41 -23.05
N ASN A 355 12.84 39.22 -23.34
CA ASN A 355 11.83 38.59 -22.50
C ASN A 355 12.47 37.98 -21.25
N THR A 356 11.87 38.26 -20.09
CA THR A 356 12.14 37.55 -18.82
C THR A 356 10.92 36.70 -18.49
N ILE A 357 11.07 35.37 -18.58
CA ILE A 357 9.97 34.41 -18.57
C ILE A 357 10.10 33.54 -17.33
N THR A 358 9.05 33.49 -16.51
CA THR A 358 8.96 32.57 -15.38
C THR A 358 8.16 31.35 -15.77
N TYR A 359 8.59 30.16 -15.37
CA TYR A 359 7.89 28.89 -15.64
C TYR A 359 7.70 28.08 -14.35
N THR A 360 6.62 27.31 -14.30
CA THR A 360 6.20 26.57 -13.09
C THR A 360 6.62 25.10 -13.11
N SER A 361 6.78 24.52 -14.30
CA SER A 361 7.16 23.13 -14.48
C SER A 361 7.80 22.90 -15.86
N LYS A 362 8.41 21.74 -16.07
CA LYS A 362 9.04 21.38 -17.35
C LYS A 362 9.00 19.88 -17.64
N THR A 363 9.05 19.51 -18.92
CA THR A 363 9.44 18.18 -19.41
C THR A 363 10.86 18.23 -19.97
N VAL A 364 11.35 17.14 -20.57
CA VAL A 364 12.66 17.10 -21.25
C VAL A 364 12.79 18.16 -22.35
N ASN A 365 11.69 18.60 -22.98
CA ASN A 365 11.71 19.48 -24.16
C ASN A 365 10.63 20.57 -24.16
N GLN A 366 9.94 20.82 -23.06
CA GLN A 366 8.96 21.92 -22.95
C GLN A 366 8.99 22.56 -21.56
N PHE A 367 8.78 23.88 -21.52
CA PHE A 367 8.47 24.64 -20.31
C PHE A 367 6.96 24.90 -20.24
N PHE A 368 6.37 24.78 -19.05
CA PHE A 368 4.94 25.00 -18.80
C PHE A 368 4.69 26.05 -17.71
N GLY A 369 3.53 26.70 -17.78
CA GLY A 369 3.21 27.78 -16.84
C GLY A 369 4.02 29.04 -17.14
N CYS A 370 4.40 29.25 -18.40
CA CYS A 370 5.24 30.37 -18.80
C CYS A 370 4.47 31.69 -18.67
N SER A 371 5.05 32.65 -17.97
CA SER A 371 4.55 34.03 -17.89
C SER A 371 5.69 35.02 -18.12
N GLY A 372 5.41 36.14 -18.79
CA GLY A 372 6.44 37.13 -19.14
C GLY A 372 6.94 37.09 -20.60
N VAL A 373 6.22 36.40 -21.50
CA VAL A 373 6.46 36.49 -22.96
C VAL A 373 5.79 37.76 -23.49
N VAL A 374 6.56 38.87 -23.55
CA VAL A 374 6.09 40.20 -23.97
C VAL A 374 6.31 40.42 -25.48
N PHE A 375 7.42 39.92 -26.00
CA PHE A 375 7.76 39.90 -27.42
C PHE A 375 7.68 38.48 -27.97
N ALA A 376 7.28 38.33 -29.23
CA ALA A 376 7.28 37.04 -29.90
C ALA A 376 8.70 36.47 -29.94
N ILE A 377 8.82 35.16 -29.73
CA ILE A 377 10.09 34.44 -29.79
C ILE A 377 10.10 33.66 -31.09
N ASN A 378 11.16 33.80 -31.88
CA ASN A 378 11.27 33.12 -33.15
C ASN A 378 11.83 31.71 -32.97
N ASP A 379 11.68 30.90 -34.00
CA ASP A 379 12.35 29.61 -34.09
C ASP A 379 13.89 29.79 -34.05
N ALA A 380 14.57 28.83 -33.43
CA ALA A 380 16.01 28.79 -33.19
C ALA A 380 16.59 29.89 -32.26
N ASP A 381 15.74 30.76 -31.69
CA ASP A 381 16.15 31.73 -30.66
C ASP A 381 16.73 31.03 -29.42
N ASP A 382 17.73 31.67 -28.82
CA ASP A 382 18.39 31.15 -27.61
C ASP A 382 17.54 31.45 -26.37
N LEU A 383 17.21 30.39 -25.62
CA LEU A 383 16.55 30.47 -24.32
C LEU A 383 17.51 29.98 -23.23
N ARG A 384 17.71 30.81 -22.21
CA ARG A 384 18.82 30.66 -21.25
C ARG A 384 18.37 30.88 -19.81
N ALA A 385 19.03 30.23 -18.86
CA ALA A 385 18.83 30.52 -17.44
C ALA A 385 19.29 31.94 -17.10
N ASP A 386 18.60 32.60 -16.17
CA ASP A 386 19.00 33.89 -15.61
C ASP A 386 20.12 33.73 -14.57
N GLU A 387 21.29 33.30 -15.05
CA GLU A 387 22.48 33.12 -14.23
C GLU A 387 23.71 33.66 -14.98
N VAL A 388 24.44 34.54 -14.30
CA VAL A 388 25.66 35.16 -14.82
C VAL A 388 26.74 35.16 -13.73
N VAL A 389 27.99 35.26 -14.15
CA VAL A 389 29.13 35.40 -13.26
C VAL A 389 29.68 36.79 -13.50
N PHE A 390 29.92 37.56 -12.44
CA PHE A 390 30.34 38.94 -12.58
C PHE A 390 31.60 39.25 -11.78
N GLY A 391 32.33 40.25 -12.25
CA GLY A 391 33.48 40.84 -11.57
C GLY A 391 33.56 42.33 -11.89
N TYR A 392 34.62 42.98 -11.40
CA TYR A 392 34.84 44.41 -11.59
C TYR A 392 36.18 44.67 -12.27
N GLU A 393 36.18 45.50 -13.31
CA GLU A 393 37.40 45.82 -14.06
C GLU A 393 38.40 46.53 -13.15
N ASN A 394 39.62 45.99 -13.00
CA ASN A 394 40.67 46.61 -12.19
C ASN A 394 40.22 46.99 -10.75
N ALA A 395 39.30 46.23 -10.17
CA ALA A 395 38.67 46.50 -8.87
C ALA A 395 37.81 47.79 -8.78
N ASP A 396 37.38 48.36 -9.91
CA ASP A 396 36.47 49.50 -9.96
C ASP A 396 35.01 49.03 -9.90
N ILE A 397 34.36 49.26 -8.75
CA ILE A 397 32.96 48.88 -8.50
C ILE A 397 31.96 49.54 -9.47
N SER A 398 32.35 50.60 -10.19
CA SER A 398 31.50 51.25 -11.19
C SER A 398 31.51 50.54 -12.55
N LYS A 399 32.49 49.65 -12.79
CA LYS A 399 32.69 48.94 -14.06
C LYS A 399 32.50 47.45 -13.89
N LYS A 400 31.24 47.03 -13.89
CA LYS A 400 30.85 45.62 -13.80
C LYS A 400 31.09 44.90 -15.13
N VAL A 401 31.80 43.78 -15.09
CA VAL A 401 31.93 42.82 -16.20
C VAL A 401 31.02 41.64 -15.92
N GLU A 402 30.19 41.27 -16.89
CA GLU A 402 29.31 40.10 -16.79
C GLU A 402 29.71 39.05 -17.82
N LEU A 403 29.87 37.84 -17.31
CA LEU A 403 30.32 36.65 -18.03
C LEU A 403 29.24 35.58 -17.94
N ARG A 404 29.19 34.72 -18.95
CA ARG A 404 28.46 33.45 -18.87
C ARG A 404 29.41 32.30 -19.12
N ILE A 405 29.52 31.41 -18.15
CA ILE A 405 30.30 30.18 -18.26
C ILE A 405 29.61 29.26 -19.27
N THR A 406 30.40 28.66 -20.17
CA THR A 406 29.94 27.69 -21.16
C THR A 406 30.47 26.30 -20.83
N GLY A 407 29.75 25.27 -21.27
CA GLY A 407 30.18 23.89 -21.08
C GLY A 407 31.39 23.53 -21.94
N VAL A 408 32.29 22.74 -21.37
CA VAL A 408 33.47 22.20 -22.05
C VAL A 408 33.45 20.68 -21.89
N LEU A 409 33.76 19.97 -22.97
CA LEU A 409 33.98 18.52 -22.90
C LEU A 409 35.25 18.27 -22.07
N SER A 410 35.09 17.55 -20.96
CA SER A 410 36.16 17.10 -20.06
C SER A 410 36.13 15.57 -19.96
N ASP A 411 37.18 14.97 -19.39
CA ASP A 411 37.25 13.54 -19.08
C ASP A 411 36.96 12.62 -20.27
N PHE A 412 37.65 12.85 -21.39
CA PHE A 412 37.54 12.00 -22.57
C PHE A 412 38.01 10.57 -22.26
N VAL A 413 37.07 9.64 -22.15
CA VAL A 413 37.33 8.21 -22.00
C VAL A 413 37.35 7.57 -23.38
N ILE A 414 38.43 6.87 -23.70
CA ILE A 414 38.51 6.11 -24.94
C ILE A 414 38.03 4.68 -24.70
N SER A 415 37.07 4.23 -25.49
CA SER A 415 36.67 2.83 -25.57
C SER A 415 37.59 2.07 -26.54
N GLY A 416 38.32 1.08 -26.01
CA GLY A 416 39.19 0.18 -26.78
C GLY A 416 40.65 0.65 -26.92
N ASP A 417 41.46 -0.17 -27.60
CA ASP A 417 42.89 0.10 -27.82
C ASP A 417 43.09 1.07 -28.98
N VAL A 418 43.48 2.32 -28.72
CA VAL A 418 43.91 3.23 -29.78
C VAL A 418 45.41 3.14 -30.00
N ASN A 419 45.78 2.50 -31.10
CA ASN A 419 47.16 2.46 -31.56
C ASN A 419 47.49 3.75 -32.33
N LEU A 420 48.75 4.22 -32.23
CA LEU A 420 49.35 5.31 -33.02
C LEU A 420 49.04 6.76 -32.60
N ILE A 421 48.48 7.02 -31.41
CA ILE A 421 48.35 8.40 -30.90
C ILE A 421 49.72 8.93 -30.43
N LYS A 422 50.05 10.18 -30.75
CA LYS A 422 51.18 10.92 -30.18
C LYS A 422 50.70 12.05 -29.26
N GLU A 423 51.49 12.33 -28.22
CA GLU A 423 51.28 13.49 -27.35
C GLU A 423 51.24 14.79 -28.20
N GLY A 424 50.16 15.56 -28.09
CA GLY A 424 49.92 16.79 -28.86
C GLY A 424 49.02 16.63 -30.11
N GLU A 425 48.55 15.44 -30.45
CA GLU A 425 47.55 15.26 -31.50
C GLU A 425 46.18 15.85 -31.11
N LYS A 426 45.54 16.52 -32.08
CA LYS A 426 44.24 17.17 -31.87
C LYS A 426 43.12 16.18 -32.15
N ILE A 427 42.29 15.93 -31.15
CA ILE A 427 41.08 15.11 -31.27
C ILE A 427 39.90 16.03 -31.57
N TYR A 428 39.07 15.65 -32.53
CA TYR A 428 37.87 16.38 -32.91
C TYR A 428 36.65 15.48 -32.70
N SER A 429 35.56 16.04 -32.14
CA SER A 429 34.29 15.32 -32.08
C SER A 429 33.70 15.24 -33.47
N LYS A 430 33.45 14.02 -33.96
CA LYS A 430 32.80 13.81 -35.27
C LYS A 430 31.30 14.12 -35.18
N ASN A 431 30.65 13.61 -34.15
CA ASN A 431 29.21 13.75 -33.90
C ASN A 431 28.99 14.20 -32.44
N MET A 432 27.79 14.70 -32.10
CA MET A 432 27.42 15.10 -30.73
C MET A 432 26.92 13.92 -29.86
N GLY A 433 27.01 12.69 -30.38
CA GLY A 433 26.62 11.46 -29.71
C GLY A 433 27.08 10.23 -30.50
N GLU A 434 26.72 9.05 -30.03
CA GLU A 434 27.01 7.80 -30.75
C GLU A 434 26.12 7.68 -32.00
N SER A 435 26.73 7.40 -33.15
CA SER A 435 26.00 7.13 -34.38
C SER A 435 25.75 5.62 -34.48
N VAL A 436 24.54 5.21 -34.11
CA VAL A 436 24.08 3.83 -34.26
C VAL A 436 23.49 3.69 -35.66
N GLN A 437 24.19 2.98 -36.55
CA GLN A 437 23.71 2.78 -37.92
C GLN A 437 22.50 1.85 -37.94
N SER A 438 21.45 2.27 -38.65
CA SER A 438 20.20 1.53 -38.83
C SER A 438 20.31 0.36 -39.82
N TYR A 439 21.18 0.48 -40.83
CA TYR A 439 21.28 -0.52 -41.89
C TYR A 439 22.68 -0.61 -42.50
N ASP A 440 23.12 -1.84 -42.80
CA ASP A 440 24.19 -2.11 -43.75
C ASP A 440 23.51 -2.36 -45.11
N VAL A 441 23.64 -1.39 -46.03
CA VAL A 441 23.03 -1.43 -47.37
C VAL A 441 23.42 -2.65 -48.20
N SER A 442 24.46 -3.38 -47.79
CA SER A 442 24.94 -4.60 -48.44
C SER A 442 24.32 -5.89 -47.88
N ASN A 443 23.57 -5.84 -46.77
CA ASN A 443 23.08 -7.03 -46.06
C ASN A 443 21.60 -6.89 -45.69
N VAL A 444 20.73 -7.45 -46.54
CA VAL A 444 19.25 -7.46 -46.39
C VAL A 444 18.78 -8.40 -45.26
N ASP A 445 19.69 -9.15 -44.65
CA ASP A 445 19.36 -10.15 -43.64
C ASP A 445 19.40 -9.52 -42.22
N ASP A 446 18.21 -9.28 -41.68
CA ASP A 446 17.94 -8.68 -40.36
C ASP A 446 18.54 -9.49 -39.19
N SER A 447 19.01 -10.71 -39.47
CA SER A 447 19.59 -11.65 -38.52
C SER A 447 20.95 -11.25 -37.93
N ASN A 448 21.68 -10.30 -38.55
CA ASN A 448 22.99 -9.85 -38.08
C ASN A 448 22.96 -8.53 -37.29
N ARG A 449 21.78 -7.93 -37.04
CA ARG A 449 21.68 -6.69 -36.26
C ARG A 449 21.97 -6.95 -34.79
N THR A 450 22.81 -6.11 -34.19
CA THR A 450 22.98 -6.11 -32.73
C THR A 450 21.71 -5.63 -32.04
N TYR A 451 21.45 -6.11 -30.82
CA TYR A 451 20.27 -5.69 -30.06
C TYR A 451 20.22 -4.16 -29.85
N LYS A 452 21.39 -3.51 -29.67
CA LYS A 452 21.51 -2.05 -29.61
C LYS A 452 21.01 -1.35 -30.87
N GLN A 453 21.34 -1.88 -32.06
CA GLN A 453 20.84 -1.34 -33.32
C GLN A 453 19.33 -1.53 -33.47
N ILE A 454 18.79 -2.68 -33.07
CA ILE A 454 17.35 -2.93 -33.10
C ILE A 454 16.64 -1.96 -32.15
N PHE A 455 17.13 -1.85 -30.91
CA PHE A 455 16.58 -0.97 -29.89
C PHE A 455 16.57 0.48 -30.35
N ALA A 456 17.70 1.03 -30.78
CA ALA A 456 17.79 2.45 -31.14
C ALA A 456 16.96 2.80 -32.38
N ASN A 457 16.84 1.92 -33.37
CA ASN A 457 16.21 2.25 -34.66
C ASN A 457 14.73 1.85 -34.76
N SER A 458 14.15 1.22 -33.72
CA SER A 458 12.73 0.83 -33.72
C SER A 458 11.77 1.93 -33.25
N TRP A 459 12.28 2.97 -32.58
CA TRP A 459 11.46 4.04 -32.01
C TRP A 459 10.98 5.03 -33.07
N LYS A 460 9.80 5.60 -32.85
CA LYS A 460 9.31 6.77 -33.58
C LYS A 460 9.85 8.03 -32.91
N TYR A 461 11.01 8.50 -33.34
CA TYR A 461 11.55 9.76 -32.84
C TYR A 461 10.67 10.93 -33.26
N ASN A 462 10.58 11.97 -32.44
CA ASN A 462 9.90 13.22 -32.77
C ASN A 462 10.87 14.39 -32.63
N THR A 463 11.79 14.46 -33.59
CA THR A 463 12.87 15.44 -33.65
C THR A 463 12.67 16.37 -34.85
N SER A 464 13.09 17.63 -34.73
CA SER A 464 13.03 18.61 -35.82
C SER A 464 14.35 18.70 -36.59
N SER A 465 14.86 17.54 -37.00
CA SER A 465 16.11 17.45 -37.77
C SER A 465 15.93 18.08 -39.16
N ARG A 466 16.96 18.83 -39.61
CA ARG A 466 17.03 19.46 -40.93
C ARG A 466 17.93 18.65 -41.86
N TYR A 467 17.40 18.29 -43.02
CA TYR A 467 18.02 17.46 -44.05
C TYR A 467 18.41 18.29 -45.24
N GLN A 468 19.65 18.11 -45.69
CA GLN A 468 20.15 18.71 -46.91
C GLN A 468 19.59 17.96 -48.13
N VAL A 469 18.86 18.68 -48.99
CA VAL A 469 18.48 18.18 -50.32
C VAL A 469 19.72 18.21 -51.21
N ASP A 470 19.98 17.10 -51.91
CA ASP A 470 21.04 16.98 -52.91
C ASP A 470 20.58 17.55 -54.25
N SER A 471 19.42 17.09 -54.74
CA SER A 471 18.78 17.66 -55.93
C SER A 471 17.26 17.60 -55.85
N TRP A 472 16.58 18.61 -56.41
CA TRP A 472 15.12 18.65 -56.56
C TRP A 472 14.74 19.06 -58.00
N PRO A 473 14.35 18.11 -58.85
CA PRO A 473 13.89 18.41 -60.20
C PRO A 473 12.55 19.17 -60.18
N VAL A 474 12.36 20.13 -61.10
CA VAL A 474 11.15 20.99 -61.20
C VAL A 474 9.84 20.21 -61.17
N ASN A 475 9.82 19.02 -61.78
CA ASN A 475 8.66 18.12 -61.82
C ASN A 475 9.00 16.73 -61.26
N GLY A 476 9.82 16.67 -60.21
CA GLY A 476 10.27 15.42 -59.63
C GLY A 476 10.37 15.47 -58.11
N SER A 477 10.85 14.35 -57.57
CA SER A 477 11.02 14.14 -56.14
C SER A 477 12.39 14.63 -55.67
N PRO A 478 12.47 15.23 -54.46
CA PRO A 478 13.76 15.59 -53.89
C PRO A 478 14.54 14.34 -53.49
N SER A 479 15.84 14.37 -53.76
CA SER A 479 16.84 13.43 -53.24
C SER A 479 17.57 14.06 -52.06
N LEU A 480 17.80 13.31 -51.00
CA LEU A 480 18.52 13.78 -49.80
C LEU A 480 19.97 13.34 -49.84
N LEU A 481 20.88 14.18 -49.35
CA LEU A 481 22.31 13.87 -49.29
C LEU A 481 22.62 12.82 -48.21
N SER A 482 21.86 12.81 -47.13
CA SER A 482 21.93 11.81 -46.08
C SER A 482 21.00 10.65 -46.37
N GLN A 483 21.38 9.44 -45.93
CA GLN A 483 20.49 8.29 -46.00
C GLN A 483 19.20 8.52 -45.22
N ILE A 484 18.07 8.11 -45.81
CA ILE A 484 16.76 8.20 -45.16
C ILE A 484 16.60 7.01 -44.22
N ASP A 485 16.22 7.31 -42.98
CA ASP A 485 15.85 6.29 -41.99
C ASP A 485 14.42 6.56 -41.52
N LYS A 486 13.60 5.51 -41.51
CA LYS A 486 12.22 5.50 -41.01
C LYS A 486 12.11 6.02 -39.57
N SER A 487 13.14 5.82 -38.75
CA SER A 487 13.18 6.31 -37.37
C SER A 487 13.13 7.85 -37.30
N SER A 488 13.63 8.53 -38.34
CA SER A 488 13.83 9.98 -38.36
C SER A 488 12.89 10.72 -39.31
N LEU A 489 12.66 10.18 -40.52
CA LEU A 489 11.66 10.64 -41.49
C LEU A 489 10.77 9.47 -41.90
N ALA A 490 9.46 9.59 -41.67
CA ALA A 490 8.48 8.56 -41.97
C ALA A 490 7.35 9.06 -42.89
N ILE A 491 6.68 8.11 -43.55
CA ILE A 491 5.46 8.39 -44.31
C ILE A 491 4.39 8.97 -43.35
N GLY A 492 3.73 10.05 -43.79
CA GLY A 492 2.77 10.84 -43.04
C GLY A 492 3.36 11.99 -42.24
N ASP A 493 4.69 12.21 -42.27
CA ASP A 493 5.30 13.37 -41.63
C ASP A 493 5.01 14.67 -42.38
N ASN A 494 4.71 15.72 -41.61
CA ASN A 494 4.67 17.10 -42.10
C ASN A 494 6.09 17.66 -42.16
N ILE A 495 6.42 18.30 -43.27
CA ILE A 495 7.72 18.92 -43.49
C ILE A 495 7.59 20.38 -43.88
N GLU A 496 8.57 21.17 -43.46
CA GLU A 496 8.84 22.53 -43.92
C GLU A 496 10.07 22.53 -44.82
N ILE A 497 10.07 23.40 -45.81
CA ILE A 497 11.13 23.53 -46.81
C ILE A 497 11.78 24.88 -46.61
N PHE A 498 13.10 24.91 -46.60
CA PHE A 498 13.90 26.11 -46.42
C PHE A 498 14.82 26.32 -47.61
N ASP A 499 15.08 27.57 -47.96
CA ASP A 499 16.25 27.90 -48.77
C ASP A 499 17.50 27.44 -48.02
N ARG A 500 18.55 27.04 -48.75
CA ARG A 500 19.84 26.68 -48.17
C ARG A 500 20.36 27.83 -47.29
N PHE A 501 20.62 27.53 -46.01
CA PHE A 501 20.99 28.51 -44.98
C PHE A 501 19.91 29.56 -44.63
N GLY A 502 18.71 29.46 -45.22
CA GLY A 502 17.56 30.29 -44.88
C GLY A 502 16.99 29.93 -43.51
N LEU A 503 16.47 30.94 -42.81
CA LEU A 503 15.82 30.81 -41.50
C LEU A 503 14.30 30.76 -41.59
N ASP A 504 13.73 31.24 -42.70
CA ASP A 504 12.30 31.26 -42.94
C ASP A 504 11.88 30.10 -43.86
N SER A 505 10.73 29.50 -43.56
CA SER A 505 10.14 28.46 -44.40
C SER A 505 9.65 29.05 -45.73
N VAL A 506 10.02 28.42 -46.84
CA VAL A 506 9.64 28.76 -48.22
C VAL A 506 8.64 27.78 -48.82
N GLY A 507 8.27 26.74 -48.09
CA GLY A 507 7.27 25.76 -48.51
C GLY A 507 6.96 24.72 -47.44
N SER A 508 5.93 23.92 -47.69
CA SER A 508 5.51 22.84 -46.78
C SER A 508 4.88 21.69 -47.56
N ALA A 509 4.99 20.48 -47.05
CA ALA A 509 4.34 19.30 -47.63
C ALA A 509 4.11 18.20 -46.58
N VAL A 510 3.39 17.15 -46.97
CA VAL A 510 3.25 15.90 -46.21
C VAL A 510 3.89 14.77 -47.00
N ILE A 511 4.76 13.98 -46.37
CA ILE A 511 5.41 12.85 -47.03
C ILE A 511 4.38 11.74 -47.27
N SER A 512 4.13 11.37 -48.51
CA SER A 512 3.22 10.27 -48.87
C SER A 512 3.94 8.99 -49.33
N ASN A 513 5.19 9.10 -49.81
CA ASN A 513 6.01 7.94 -50.13
C ASN A 513 7.52 8.25 -50.07
N ILE A 514 8.33 7.24 -49.73
CA ILE A 514 9.80 7.30 -49.62
C ILE A 514 10.40 6.12 -50.38
N ASP A 515 11.48 6.37 -51.13
CA ASP A 515 12.38 5.33 -51.65
C ASP A 515 13.73 5.41 -50.92
N GLU A 516 13.95 4.44 -50.02
CA GLU A 516 15.16 4.35 -49.20
C GLU A 516 16.40 3.94 -50.01
N SER A 517 16.23 3.27 -51.16
CA SER A 517 17.36 2.79 -51.98
C SER A 517 18.04 3.94 -52.74
N ASP A 518 17.23 4.88 -53.24
CA ASP A 518 17.69 6.07 -53.96
C ASP A 518 17.75 7.32 -53.07
N ASN A 519 17.42 7.22 -51.78
CA ASN A 519 17.29 8.34 -50.84
C ASN A 519 16.38 9.47 -51.34
N THR A 520 15.22 9.11 -51.90
CA THR A 520 14.28 10.08 -52.48
C THR A 520 12.92 10.09 -51.79
N LEU A 521 12.30 11.28 -51.72
CA LEU A 521 10.91 11.43 -51.26
C LEU A 521 9.98 11.34 -52.46
N THR A 522 9.60 10.11 -52.83
CA THR A 522 8.86 9.82 -54.07
C THR A 522 7.41 10.33 -54.09
N GLY A 523 6.85 10.70 -52.94
CA GLY A 523 5.52 11.29 -52.81
C GLY A 523 5.47 12.42 -51.79
N LEU A 524 4.97 13.59 -52.21
CA LEU A 524 4.72 14.76 -51.38
C LEU A 524 3.31 15.27 -51.62
N ASP A 525 2.42 15.06 -50.66
CA ASP A 525 1.03 15.52 -50.70
C ASP A 525 0.95 16.96 -50.17
N ASN A 526 -0.02 17.73 -50.69
CA ASN A 526 -0.25 19.13 -50.30
C ASN A 526 1.02 20.00 -50.33
N LEU A 527 1.92 19.75 -51.28
CA LEU A 527 3.10 20.58 -51.47
C LEU A 527 2.69 22.01 -51.85
N VAL A 528 3.02 22.95 -50.98
CA VAL A 528 2.77 24.38 -51.16
C VAL A 528 4.10 25.11 -51.11
N TRP A 529 4.32 26.00 -52.07
CA TRP A 529 5.46 26.91 -52.10
C TRP A 529 4.99 28.33 -51.82
N THR A 530 5.78 29.09 -51.07
CA THR A 530 5.54 30.52 -50.84
C THR A 530 5.85 31.34 -52.10
N ARG A 531 6.73 30.82 -52.98
CA ARG A 531 7.09 31.45 -54.24
C ARG A 531 6.59 30.61 -55.42
N PRO A 532 6.05 31.24 -56.48
CA PRO A 532 5.46 30.53 -57.61
C PRO A 532 6.47 29.88 -58.57
N ASP A 533 7.76 30.19 -58.44
CA ASP A 533 8.85 29.70 -59.31
C ASP A 533 9.60 28.48 -58.74
N ASP A 534 9.19 27.98 -57.57
CA ASP A 534 9.81 26.85 -56.89
C ASP A 534 9.10 25.49 -57.18
N PRO A 535 9.85 24.36 -57.20
CA PRO A 535 11.29 24.27 -56.98
C PRO A 535 12.10 24.72 -58.21
N HIS A 536 13.00 25.68 -58.00
CA HIS A 536 13.88 26.24 -59.04
C HIS A 536 15.26 25.55 -59.11
N PRO A 537 15.83 25.27 -60.31
CA PRO A 537 17.11 24.55 -60.47
C PRO A 537 18.35 25.27 -59.93
N ASP A 538 18.34 26.61 -59.88
CA ASP A 538 19.46 27.41 -59.34
C ASP A 538 19.39 27.62 -57.81
N ARG A 539 18.43 26.99 -57.13
CA ARG A 539 18.23 27.12 -55.69
C ARG A 539 18.45 25.76 -55.04
N ASN A 540 19.12 25.79 -53.90
CA ASN A 540 19.32 24.62 -53.06
C ASN A 540 18.37 24.72 -51.87
N TYR A 541 17.74 23.60 -51.52
CA TYR A 541 16.77 23.54 -50.43
C TYR A 541 17.28 22.66 -49.30
N ASP A 542 16.69 22.84 -48.13
CA ASP A 542 16.73 21.91 -47.02
C ASP A 542 15.30 21.57 -46.60
N ILE A 543 15.09 20.37 -46.07
CA ILE A 543 13.80 19.92 -45.57
C ILE A 543 13.91 19.71 -44.07
N ARG A 544 12.95 20.19 -43.29
CA ARG A 544 12.89 19.98 -41.85
C ARG A 544 11.55 19.35 -41.48
N ARG A 545 11.60 18.35 -40.60
CA ARG A 545 10.39 17.73 -40.05
C ARG A 545 9.75 18.64 -39.00
N VAL A 546 8.42 18.77 -39.07
CA VAL A 546 7.61 19.48 -38.07
C VAL A 546 7.34 18.55 -36.89
N ILE A 547 7.50 19.07 -35.67
CA ILE A 547 7.28 18.32 -34.44
C ILE A 547 5.81 17.93 -34.32
N ARG A 548 5.55 16.67 -34.00
CA ARG A 548 4.21 16.16 -33.76
C ARG A 548 3.74 16.48 -32.34
N LYS A 549 2.47 16.83 -32.20
CA LYS A 549 1.84 17.14 -30.91
C LYS A 549 0.64 16.24 -30.68
N ALA A 550 0.37 15.94 -29.41
CA ALA A 550 -0.76 15.12 -29.00
C ALA A 550 -2.06 15.90 -29.25
N LYS A 551 -3.03 15.22 -29.86
CA LYS A 551 -4.34 15.80 -30.18
C LYS A 551 -5.46 14.83 -29.83
N LEU A 552 -6.60 15.38 -29.46
CA LEU A 552 -7.85 14.62 -29.32
C LEU A 552 -8.53 14.63 -30.69
N GLU A 553 -8.90 13.45 -31.20
CA GLU A 553 -9.63 13.33 -32.46
C GLU A 553 -11.10 13.68 -32.20
N THR A 554 -11.49 14.93 -32.48
CA THR A 554 -12.85 15.40 -32.23
C THR A 554 -13.77 15.05 -33.40
N THR A 555 -14.57 13.99 -33.25
CA THR A 555 -15.69 13.71 -34.17
C THR A 555 -16.97 14.44 -33.76
N VAL A 556 -17.00 15.14 -32.61
CA VAL A 556 -18.21 15.82 -32.11
C VAL A 556 -17.86 17.12 -31.38
N ASN A 557 -18.72 18.13 -31.54
CA ASN A 557 -18.61 19.55 -31.17
C ASN A 557 -17.75 19.93 -29.94
N SER A 558 -17.15 21.12 -30.06
CA SER A 558 -16.11 21.80 -29.28
C SER A 558 -16.31 22.05 -27.76
N ASP A 559 -17.27 21.41 -27.09
CA ASP A 559 -17.56 21.63 -25.65
C ASP A 559 -17.23 20.39 -24.79
N ASP A 560 -16.14 19.71 -25.13
CA ASP A 560 -15.71 18.50 -24.44
C ASP A 560 -15.00 18.79 -23.11
N LEU A 561 -15.53 18.21 -22.03
CA LEU A 561 -14.99 18.27 -20.66
C LEU A 561 -13.64 17.56 -20.50
N VAL A 562 -13.24 16.72 -21.46
CA VAL A 562 -11.92 16.08 -21.49
C VAL A 562 -11.09 16.79 -22.53
N SER A 563 -10.17 17.61 -22.05
CA SER A 563 -9.30 18.45 -22.86
C SER A 563 -7.85 18.28 -22.43
N PHE A 564 -6.89 18.57 -23.31
CA PHE A 564 -5.47 18.73 -22.94
C PHE A 564 -5.24 20.06 -22.18
N GLY A 565 -6.13 20.38 -21.24
CA GLY A 565 -6.35 21.74 -20.74
C GLY A 565 -7.03 22.62 -21.79
N ASN A 566 -6.82 23.94 -21.73
CA ASN A 566 -7.53 24.90 -22.59
C ASN A 566 -7.21 24.83 -24.10
N SER A 567 -6.39 23.89 -24.57
CA SER A 567 -5.98 23.81 -26.00
C SER A 567 -5.52 22.41 -26.41
N ASN A 568 -5.99 21.93 -27.56
CA ASN A 568 -5.42 20.77 -28.27
C ASN A 568 -4.01 21.11 -28.80
N GLU A 569 -3.20 20.08 -29.10
CA GLU A 569 -1.85 20.24 -29.68
C GLU A 569 -0.89 21.04 -28.78
N LYS A 570 -1.01 20.86 -27.46
CA LYS A 570 -0.17 21.55 -26.47
C LYS A 570 1.12 20.79 -26.16
N PHE A 571 1.05 19.47 -26.06
CA PHE A 571 2.15 18.62 -25.62
C PHE A 571 2.84 17.93 -26.80
N ILE A 572 4.17 17.89 -26.78
CA ILE A 572 4.94 17.13 -27.77
C ILE A 572 4.70 15.64 -27.53
N ALA A 573 4.42 14.91 -28.62
CA ALA A 573 4.10 13.50 -28.61
C ALA A 573 5.29 12.61 -28.99
N ASP A 574 5.07 11.30 -28.98
CA ASP A 574 6.00 10.25 -29.40
C ASP A 574 7.30 10.20 -28.56
N VAL A 575 8.34 9.51 -29.06
CA VAL A 575 9.64 9.41 -28.39
C VAL A 575 10.44 10.69 -28.63
N LEU A 576 10.87 11.33 -27.55
CA LEU A 576 11.60 12.60 -27.61
C LEU A 576 13.08 12.37 -27.91
N ASN A 577 13.71 11.48 -27.15
CA ASN A 577 15.12 11.13 -27.32
C ASN A 577 15.43 9.75 -26.74
N VAL A 578 16.50 9.14 -27.25
CA VAL A 578 17.05 7.86 -26.78
C VAL A 578 18.52 8.03 -26.45
N TYR A 579 18.93 7.47 -25.33
CA TYR A 579 20.31 7.49 -24.85
C TYR A 579 20.80 6.05 -24.68
N VAL A 580 22.10 5.84 -24.80
CA VAL A 580 22.74 4.52 -24.60
C VAL A 580 23.93 4.69 -23.68
N ASP A 581 24.10 3.75 -22.76
CA ASP A 581 25.25 3.65 -21.86
C ASP A 581 26.12 2.49 -22.32
N GLY A 582 26.99 2.79 -23.29
CA GLY A 582 27.75 1.80 -24.04
C GLY A 582 26.82 0.75 -24.67
N ASP A 583 27.12 -0.52 -24.42
CA ASP A 583 26.34 -1.66 -24.93
C ASP A 583 25.53 -2.36 -23.82
N THR A 584 25.38 -1.71 -22.66
CA THR A 584 24.74 -2.32 -21.48
C THR A 584 23.27 -1.97 -21.38
N ASP A 585 22.97 -0.67 -21.37
CA ASP A 585 21.63 -0.14 -21.07
C ASP A 585 21.25 0.98 -22.05
N GLY A 586 19.98 1.01 -22.43
CA GLY A 586 19.35 2.04 -23.24
C GLY A 586 18.29 2.79 -22.44
N TYR A 587 18.13 4.08 -22.71
CA TYR A 587 17.19 4.94 -22.01
C TYR A 587 16.30 5.66 -23.02
N VAL A 588 14.98 5.64 -22.79
CA VAL A 588 13.99 6.27 -23.67
C VAL A 588 13.27 7.37 -22.90
N THR A 589 13.13 8.53 -23.53
CA THR A 589 12.35 9.66 -23.00
C THR A 589 11.09 9.90 -23.83
N SER A 590 9.96 10.06 -23.15
CA SER A 590 8.69 10.42 -23.79
C SER A 590 7.80 11.20 -22.83
N ASN A 591 6.79 11.89 -23.36
CA ASN A 591 5.68 12.44 -22.59
C ASN A 591 4.52 11.44 -22.40
N SER A 592 4.70 10.19 -22.86
CA SER A 592 3.69 9.12 -22.83
C SER A 592 2.39 9.50 -23.52
N LEU A 593 2.48 10.28 -24.59
CA LEU A 593 1.35 10.70 -25.42
C LEU A 593 1.67 10.38 -26.89
N PRO A 594 0.76 9.72 -27.61
CA PRO A 594 0.98 9.40 -29.02
C PRO A 594 0.68 10.61 -29.93
N SER A 595 1.24 10.59 -31.14
CA SER A 595 0.95 11.62 -32.17
C SER A 595 -0.34 11.39 -32.96
N TYR A 596 -0.90 10.19 -32.92
CA TYR A 596 -2.22 9.94 -33.51
C TYR A 596 -3.33 10.55 -32.64
N GLY A 597 -4.48 10.82 -33.25
CA GLY A 597 -5.62 11.37 -32.53
C GLY A 597 -6.17 10.38 -31.51
N VAL A 598 -6.26 10.79 -30.25
CA VAL A 598 -6.94 9.98 -29.23
C VAL A 598 -8.43 10.27 -29.35
N ASP A 599 -9.23 9.26 -29.68
CA ASP A 599 -10.69 9.42 -29.73
C ASP A 599 -11.26 9.60 -28.32
N ALA A 600 -12.14 10.57 -28.16
CA ALA A 600 -12.84 10.77 -26.91
C ALA A 600 -13.74 9.57 -26.54
N GLU A 601 -14.17 8.78 -27.53
CA GLU A 601 -14.95 7.54 -27.32
C GLU A 601 -14.22 6.49 -26.48
N TYR A 602 -12.89 6.56 -26.31
CA TYR A 602 -12.15 5.63 -25.44
C TYR A 602 -12.54 5.72 -23.96
N PHE A 603 -13.10 6.85 -23.52
CA PHE A 603 -13.46 7.07 -22.11
C PHE A 603 -14.93 7.47 -21.91
N ARG A 604 -15.72 7.54 -22.99
CA ARG A 604 -17.12 7.92 -22.92
C ARG A 604 -17.95 7.27 -24.03
N LYS A 605 -19.26 7.18 -23.81
CA LYS A 605 -20.22 6.81 -24.85
C LYS A 605 -21.44 7.72 -24.78
N SER A 606 -22.01 8.03 -25.93
CA SER A 606 -23.21 8.87 -26.00
C SER A 606 -24.20 8.37 -27.04
N PHE A 607 -25.47 8.74 -26.87
CA PHE A 607 -26.51 8.55 -27.88
C PHE A 607 -27.41 9.79 -27.96
N GLU A 608 -28.07 9.98 -29.09
CA GLU A 608 -29.00 11.09 -29.33
C GLU A 608 -30.46 10.62 -29.25
N THR A 609 -31.30 11.41 -28.59
CA THR A 609 -32.75 11.19 -28.49
C THR A 609 -33.44 11.50 -29.82
N GLY A 610 -34.34 10.61 -30.26
CA GLY A 610 -35.09 10.74 -31.52
C GLY A 610 -34.57 9.87 -32.67
N ASN A 611 -33.45 9.16 -32.48
CA ASN A 611 -33.01 8.11 -33.38
C ASN A 611 -33.71 6.78 -33.02
N ILE A 612 -34.62 6.33 -33.88
CA ILE A 612 -35.44 5.11 -33.70
C ILE A 612 -34.60 3.83 -33.57
N ASN A 613 -33.30 3.87 -33.90
CA ASN A 613 -32.39 2.73 -33.82
C ASN A 613 -31.55 2.67 -32.53
N THR A 614 -31.56 3.70 -31.67
CA THR A 614 -30.69 3.80 -30.48
C THR A 614 -31.39 3.60 -29.13
N LEU A 615 -32.73 3.59 -29.09
CA LEU A 615 -33.52 3.36 -27.88
C LEU A 615 -34.43 2.15 -28.09
N GLU A 616 -33.86 0.95 -28.00
CA GLU A 616 -34.64 -0.28 -27.89
C GLU A 616 -34.72 -0.67 -26.41
N ILE A 617 -35.85 -0.40 -25.76
CA ILE A 617 -36.09 -0.76 -24.35
C ILE A 617 -36.41 -2.25 -24.32
N PRO A 618 -35.54 -3.15 -23.83
CA PRO A 618 -35.80 -4.56 -23.84
C PRO A 618 -36.47 -4.96 -22.52
N GLN A 619 -37.67 -5.54 -22.65
CA GLN A 619 -38.46 -6.25 -21.64
C GLN A 619 -39.53 -5.45 -20.90
N THR A 620 -40.72 -6.06 -20.82
CA THR A 620 -41.96 -5.50 -20.27
C THR A 620 -42.48 -6.29 -19.07
N THR A 621 -41.74 -7.30 -18.57
CA THR A 621 -42.20 -8.27 -17.55
C THR A 621 -41.05 -8.81 -16.69
N ASP A 622 -41.27 -8.95 -15.37
CA ASP A 622 -40.33 -9.51 -14.40
C ASP A 622 -39.99 -11.00 -14.69
N PRO A 623 -38.71 -11.43 -14.62
CA PRO A 623 -38.31 -12.83 -14.84
C PRO A 623 -38.70 -13.82 -13.74
N ILE A 624 -39.00 -13.35 -12.52
CA ILE A 624 -39.44 -14.11 -11.34
C ILE A 624 -40.97 -14.12 -11.25
N ASP A 625 -41.64 -13.02 -11.58
CA ASP A 625 -43.11 -12.93 -11.64
C ASP A 625 -43.61 -12.26 -12.92
N PRO A 626 -43.93 -13.02 -13.98
CA PRO A 626 -44.36 -12.48 -15.27
C PRO A 626 -45.69 -11.70 -15.23
N SER A 627 -46.37 -11.60 -14.08
CA SER A 627 -47.54 -10.74 -13.88
C SER A 627 -47.21 -9.30 -13.48
N ILE A 628 -45.96 -9.03 -13.09
CA ILE A 628 -45.47 -7.69 -12.76
C ILE A 628 -44.88 -7.06 -14.02
N ALA A 629 -45.52 -6.01 -14.52
CA ALA A 629 -44.93 -5.15 -15.53
C ALA A 629 -43.79 -4.36 -14.88
N ILE A 630 -42.55 -4.73 -15.20
CA ILE A 630 -41.37 -3.94 -14.82
C ILE A 630 -40.69 -3.50 -16.10
N ASP A 631 -40.61 -2.18 -16.28
CA ASP A 631 -39.81 -1.58 -17.32
C ASP A 631 -38.36 -1.56 -16.83
N TYR A 632 -37.59 -2.60 -17.14
CA TYR A 632 -36.14 -2.56 -17.00
C TYR A 632 -35.55 -1.97 -18.28
N ILE A 633 -34.95 -0.77 -18.18
CA ILE A 633 -34.41 -0.09 -19.36
C ILE A 633 -32.90 -0.34 -19.46
N GLN A 634 -32.51 -1.04 -20.52
CA GLN A 634 -31.14 -1.20 -20.99
C GLN A 634 -30.87 -0.14 -22.05
N ILE A 635 -29.80 0.63 -21.87
CA ILE A 635 -29.41 1.72 -22.76
C ILE A 635 -28.59 1.11 -23.88
N LYS A 636 -29.09 1.17 -25.11
CA LYS A 636 -28.43 0.62 -26.30
C LYS A 636 -27.64 1.70 -27.02
N PHE A 637 -26.44 1.38 -27.47
CA PHE A 637 -25.61 2.22 -28.30
C PHE A 637 -25.60 1.71 -29.74
N ASP A 638 -25.21 2.57 -30.68
CA ASP A 638 -25.08 2.23 -32.10
C ASP A 638 -23.84 1.36 -32.40
N SER A 639 -22.93 1.28 -31.45
CA SER A 639 -21.66 0.59 -31.53
C SER A 639 -21.23 0.10 -30.13
N PRO A 640 -20.36 -0.93 -30.04
CA PRO A 640 -19.91 -1.45 -28.75
C PRO A 640 -19.37 -0.36 -27.83
N THR A 641 -19.77 -0.43 -26.56
CA THR A 641 -19.29 0.42 -25.48
C THR A 641 -17.89 0.02 -25.05
N VAL A 642 -17.14 1.00 -24.56
CA VAL A 642 -15.78 0.83 -24.00
C VAL A 642 -15.80 0.38 -22.54
N PHE A 643 -16.94 0.53 -21.87
CA PHE A 643 -17.08 0.17 -20.46
C PHE A 643 -17.07 -1.35 -20.24
N SER A 644 -16.69 -1.73 -19.03
CA SER A 644 -16.74 -3.10 -18.48
C SER A 644 -17.64 -3.15 -17.25
N ASP A 645 -18.11 -4.35 -16.90
CA ASP A 645 -18.97 -4.54 -15.73
C ASP A 645 -18.33 -4.00 -14.45
N GLY A 646 -19.06 -3.17 -13.72
CA GLY A 646 -18.59 -2.51 -12.50
C GLY A 646 -17.90 -1.16 -12.72
N ASP A 647 -17.70 -0.72 -13.96
CA ASP A 647 -17.11 0.60 -14.22
C ASP A 647 -18.01 1.71 -13.67
N ALA A 648 -17.37 2.69 -13.02
CA ALA A 648 -18.03 3.89 -12.53
C ALA A 648 -18.14 4.95 -13.64
N VAL A 649 -19.34 5.45 -13.90
CA VAL A 649 -19.64 6.45 -14.93
C VAL A 649 -20.45 7.61 -14.38
N VAL A 650 -20.24 8.79 -14.95
CA VAL A 650 -21.03 10.00 -14.73
C VAL A 650 -21.92 10.24 -15.94
N TYR A 651 -23.18 10.53 -15.69
CA TYR A 651 -24.20 10.76 -16.73
C TYR A 651 -24.53 12.25 -16.85
N GLU A 652 -24.62 12.74 -18.08
CA GLU A 652 -25.01 14.10 -18.44
C GLU A 652 -25.97 14.13 -19.64
N ALA A 653 -26.78 15.19 -19.73
CA ALA A 653 -27.66 15.45 -20.87
C ALA A 653 -27.50 16.90 -21.33
N TYR A 654 -27.33 17.11 -22.63
CA TYR A 654 -27.20 18.44 -23.23
C TYR A 654 -27.89 18.53 -24.59
N ASP A 655 -28.27 19.74 -24.96
CA ASP A 655 -28.86 20.04 -26.27
C ASP A 655 -27.74 20.12 -27.32
N LYS A 656 -27.87 19.34 -28.40
CA LYS A 656 -26.88 19.21 -29.47
C LYS A 656 -26.59 20.52 -30.20
N THR A 657 -27.56 21.43 -30.25
CA THR A 657 -27.48 22.68 -31.02
C THR A 657 -26.95 23.81 -30.17
N THR A 658 -27.33 23.87 -28.89
CA THR A 658 -27.00 24.98 -28.00
C THR A 658 -25.90 24.66 -26.98
N GLY A 659 -25.55 23.37 -26.77
CA GLY A 659 -24.59 22.93 -25.77
C GLY A 659 -25.06 23.12 -24.32
N ALA A 660 -26.27 23.64 -24.11
CA ALA A 660 -26.83 23.87 -22.78
C ALA A 660 -27.28 22.56 -22.13
N VAL A 661 -27.27 22.52 -20.80
CA VAL A 661 -27.81 21.41 -20.00
C VAL A 661 -29.26 21.16 -20.42
N ALA A 662 -29.59 19.91 -20.76
CA ALA A 662 -30.91 19.48 -21.19
C ALA A 662 -31.59 18.57 -20.16
N ASP A 663 -32.85 18.24 -20.43
CA ASP A 663 -33.63 17.32 -19.59
C ASP A 663 -32.99 15.92 -19.55
N THR A 664 -32.94 15.35 -18.35
CA THR A 664 -32.39 14.00 -18.10
C THR A 664 -33.37 12.90 -18.47
N LEU A 665 -32.88 11.66 -18.56
CA LEU A 665 -33.73 10.48 -18.64
C LEU A 665 -34.64 10.38 -17.40
N VAL A 666 -35.92 10.07 -17.62
CA VAL A 666 -36.92 10.01 -16.55
C VAL A 666 -36.56 8.91 -15.54
N GLY A 667 -36.39 9.28 -14.28
CA GLY A 667 -35.97 8.37 -13.21
C GLY A 667 -34.48 8.47 -12.87
N ILE A 668 -33.68 9.25 -13.62
CA ILE A 668 -32.28 9.53 -13.31
C ILE A 668 -32.08 11.01 -12.96
N THR A 669 -31.39 11.24 -11.84
CA THR A 669 -30.85 12.55 -11.46
C THR A 669 -29.34 12.55 -11.69
N THR A 670 -28.78 13.66 -12.16
CA THR A 670 -27.33 13.83 -12.35
C THR A 670 -26.60 14.24 -11.07
N LEU A 671 -27.35 14.67 -10.05
CA LEU A 671 -26.85 15.07 -8.74
C LEU A 671 -27.43 14.20 -7.62
N ASN A 672 -26.64 14.04 -6.58
CA ASN A 672 -27.05 13.52 -5.28
C ASN A 672 -27.88 14.59 -4.53
N PRO A 673 -28.64 14.20 -3.48
CA PRO A 673 -29.43 15.15 -2.68
C PRO A 673 -28.61 16.27 -2.01
N ASP A 674 -27.30 16.08 -1.85
CA ASP A 674 -26.35 17.05 -1.30
C ASP A 674 -25.78 18.03 -2.35
N GLY A 675 -26.18 17.90 -3.62
CA GLY A 675 -25.71 18.73 -4.73
C GLY A 675 -24.41 18.25 -5.38
N THR A 676 -23.84 17.12 -4.98
CA THR A 676 -22.65 16.53 -5.62
C THR A 676 -23.02 15.73 -6.88
N THR A 677 -22.10 15.62 -7.84
CA THR A 677 -22.29 14.80 -9.05
C THR A 677 -22.53 13.34 -8.67
N ARG A 678 -23.62 12.76 -9.18
CA ARG A 678 -23.98 11.36 -8.95
C ARG A 678 -23.16 10.44 -9.87
N VAL A 679 -22.62 9.37 -9.29
CA VAL A 679 -21.86 8.33 -9.98
C VAL A 679 -22.70 7.07 -10.07
N PHE A 680 -22.71 6.45 -11.25
CA PHE A 680 -23.40 5.19 -11.52
C PHE A 680 -22.38 4.09 -11.81
N TYR A 681 -22.75 2.84 -11.54
CA TYR A 681 -21.97 1.67 -11.90
C TYR A 681 -22.65 0.93 -13.05
N VAL A 682 -21.89 0.48 -14.04
CA VAL A 682 -22.47 -0.13 -15.25
C VAL A 682 -22.50 -1.66 -15.17
N ASP A 683 -23.58 -2.24 -15.68
CA ASP A 683 -23.72 -3.65 -16.05
C ASP A 683 -23.82 -3.73 -17.58
N VAL A 684 -22.84 -4.32 -18.23
CA VAL A 684 -22.63 -4.30 -19.68
C VAL A 684 -23.15 -5.61 -20.28
N SER A 685 -23.90 -5.51 -21.37
CA SER A 685 -24.36 -6.70 -22.09
C SER A 685 -23.20 -7.50 -22.69
N ALA A 686 -23.41 -8.81 -22.91
CA ALA A 686 -22.38 -9.68 -23.48
C ALA A 686 -21.88 -9.26 -24.88
N ASP A 687 -22.73 -8.57 -25.67
CA ASP A 687 -22.37 -7.99 -26.97
C ASP A 687 -21.69 -6.61 -26.87
N LYS A 688 -21.53 -6.09 -25.64
CA LYS A 688 -21.06 -4.74 -25.32
C LYS A 688 -21.85 -3.61 -25.96
N GLN A 689 -23.01 -3.84 -26.57
CA GLN A 689 -23.75 -2.76 -27.24
C GLN A 689 -24.70 -2.03 -26.31
N SER A 690 -24.77 -2.41 -25.04
CA SER A 690 -25.70 -1.79 -24.12
C SER A 690 -25.26 -1.89 -22.67
N ILE A 691 -25.78 -0.95 -21.88
CA ILE A 691 -25.46 -0.83 -20.46
C ILE A 691 -26.73 -0.71 -19.63
N ARG A 692 -26.62 -1.12 -18.37
CA ARG A 692 -27.57 -0.81 -17.30
C ARG A 692 -26.82 -0.04 -16.22
N LEU A 693 -27.55 0.80 -15.50
CA LEU A 693 -26.98 1.66 -14.47
C LEU A 693 -27.43 1.21 -13.10
N HIS A 694 -26.50 1.21 -12.15
CA HIS A 694 -26.71 0.83 -10.75
C HIS A 694 -26.13 1.89 -9.81
N ASP A 695 -26.72 2.04 -8.62
CA ASP A 695 -26.25 3.00 -7.61
C ASP A 695 -25.03 2.50 -6.83
N SER A 696 -24.74 1.19 -6.87
CA SER A 696 -23.58 0.60 -6.22
C SER A 696 -23.10 -0.66 -6.95
N ILE A 697 -21.83 -1.01 -6.78
CA ILE A 697 -21.25 -2.25 -7.33
C ILE A 697 -22.01 -3.49 -6.81
N GLY A 698 -22.39 -3.51 -5.54
CA GLY A 698 -23.15 -4.63 -4.95
C GLY A 698 -24.59 -4.76 -5.45
N ALA A 699 -25.09 -3.75 -6.16
CA ALA A 699 -26.38 -3.81 -6.83
C ALA A 699 -26.29 -4.38 -8.26
N ILE A 700 -25.09 -4.68 -8.78
CA ILE A 700 -24.96 -5.31 -10.10
C ILE A 700 -25.57 -6.72 -10.03
N GLY A 701 -26.48 -7.02 -10.96
CA GLY A 701 -27.29 -8.25 -10.94
C GLY A 701 -28.59 -8.16 -10.11
N ILE A 702 -28.80 -7.06 -9.37
CA ILE A 702 -30.04 -6.73 -8.67
C ILE A 702 -30.60 -5.46 -9.32
N SER A 703 -31.81 -5.50 -9.87
CA SER A 703 -32.30 -4.30 -10.53
C SER A 703 -32.72 -3.23 -9.53
N THR A 704 -31.91 -2.17 -9.40
CA THR A 704 -32.14 -1.09 -8.42
C THR A 704 -32.63 0.22 -9.03
N ILE A 705 -32.29 0.51 -10.29
CA ILE A 705 -32.68 1.76 -10.96
C ILE A 705 -33.82 1.47 -11.95
N ILE A 706 -35.00 2.01 -11.65
CA ILE A 706 -36.16 1.97 -12.55
C ILE A 706 -36.15 3.26 -13.37
N LEU A 707 -35.79 3.13 -14.63
CA LEU A 707 -35.95 4.17 -15.64
C LEU A 707 -37.37 4.10 -16.19
N ASN A 708 -38.15 5.17 -16.07
CA ASN A 708 -39.51 5.17 -16.61
C ASN A 708 -39.47 5.58 -18.08
N LYS A 709 -40.26 4.92 -18.93
CA LYS A 709 -40.52 5.42 -20.29
C LYS A 709 -41.22 6.77 -20.19
N ALA A 710 -40.59 7.84 -20.67
CA ALA A 710 -41.24 9.14 -20.78
C ALA A 710 -42.52 8.99 -21.64
N PRO A 711 -43.67 9.61 -21.26
CA PRO A 711 -44.92 9.51 -22.03
C PRO A 711 -44.76 9.96 -23.50
N SER A 712 -43.72 10.75 -23.78
CA SER A 712 -43.36 11.19 -25.11
C SER A 712 -41.88 11.59 -25.12
N PHE A 713 -41.01 10.83 -25.80
CA PHE A 713 -39.64 11.27 -26.14
C PHE A 713 -39.75 12.37 -27.21
N VAL A 714 -40.09 13.59 -26.81
CA VAL A 714 -40.17 14.77 -27.70
C VAL A 714 -39.01 15.68 -27.36
N ASN A 715 -37.80 15.23 -27.63
CA ASN A 715 -36.62 16.09 -27.65
C ASN A 715 -35.65 15.55 -28.70
N THR A 716 -36.03 15.72 -29.97
CA THR A 716 -35.09 15.54 -31.09
C THR A 716 -33.90 16.47 -30.85
N GLY A 717 -32.68 15.93 -30.82
CA GLY A 717 -31.48 16.75 -30.67
C GLY A 717 -30.94 16.89 -29.24
N VAL A 718 -31.34 16.05 -28.28
CA VAL A 718 -30.66 15.94 -26.98
C VAL A 718 -29.66 14.79 -27.01
N ILE A 719 -28.42 15.05 -26.58
CA ILE A 719 -27.37 14.04 -26.43
C ILE A 719 -27.27 13.62 -24.96
N HIS A 720 -27.34 12.31 -24.74
CA HIS A 720 -27.10 11.66 -23.47
C HIS A 720 -25.69 11.08 -23.46
N ARG A 721 -24.86 11.51 -22.51
CA ARG A 721 -23.43 11.18 -22.45
C ARG A 721 -23.09 10.49 -21.13
N PHE A 722 -22.35 9.38 -21.23
CA PHE A 722 -21.79 8.63 -20.11
C PHE A 722 -20.28 8.75 -20.21
N THR A 723 -19.64 9.28 -19.18
CA THR A 723 -18.18 9.45 -19.13
C THR A 723 -17.64 8.66 -17.95
N SER A 724 -16.52 7.95 -18.13
CA SER A 724 -15.86 7.26 -17.02
C SER A 724 -15.55 8.23 -15.88
N ALA A 725 -15.93 7.87 -14.66
CA ALA A 725 -15.75 8.71 -13.47
C ALA A 725 -14.27 9.01 -13.19
N SER A 726 -13.35 8.17 -13.68
CA SER A 726 -11.91 8.39 -13.53
C SER A 726 -11.37 9.53 -14.40
N VAL A 727 -12.11 9.94 -15.44
CA VAL A 727 -11.72 10.99 -16.40
C VAL A 727 -12.65 12.20 -16.32
N TYR A 728 -13.85 12.05 -15.75
CA TYR A 728 -14.83 13.14 -15.65
C TYR A 728 -14.25 14.38 -14.94
N ASN A 729 -14.42 15.55 -15.58
CA ASN A 729 -13.90 16.85 -15.12
C ASN A 729 -12.38 16.86 -14.83
N ARG A 730 -11.62 15.98 -15.51
CA ARG A 730 -10.16 15.97 -15.48
C ARG A 730 -9.61 16.39 -16.83
N THR A 731 -8.47 17.05 -16.78
CA THR A 731 -7.71 17.42 -17.97
C THR A 731 -6.62 16.38 -18.22
N LEU A 732 -6.44 16.01 -19.49
CA LEU A 732 -5.34 15.18 -19.91
C LEU A 732 -4.06 16.02 -19.88
N THR A 733 -3.04 15.47 -19.23
CA THR A 733 -1.73 16.08 -19.05
C THR A 733 -0.65 15.09 -19.51
N ASN A 734 0.51 15.62 -19.87
CA ASN A 734 1.67 14.80 -20.17
C ASN A 734 2.14 14.02 -18.91
N ASN A 735 2.75 12.85 -19.14
CA ASN A 735 3.42 12.07 -18.12
C ASN A 735 4.90 11.91 -18.56
N PRO A 736 5.82 12.78 -18.11
CA PRO A 736 7.21 12.69 -18.53
C PRO A 736 7.84 11.42 -17.98
N ILE A 737 8.28 10.55 -18.88
CA ILE A 737 8.93 9.28 -18.54
C ILE A 737 10.38 9.27 -19.02
N LEU A 738 11.23 8.68 -18.19
CA LEU A 738 12.55 8.17 -18.54
C LEU A 738 12.54 6.68 -18.18
N ARG A 739 12.71 5.80 -19.17
CA ARG A 739 12.64 4.35 -18.98
C ARG A 739 13.96 3.71 -19.41
N LYS A 740 14.46 2.83 -18.55
CA LYS A 740 15.71 2.08 -18.73
C LYS A 740 15.38 0.69 -19.28
N PHE A 741 16.11 0.27 -20.32
CA PHE A 741 16.00 -1.02 -20.97
C PHE A 741 17.38 -1.67 -21.05
N PRO A 742 17.53 -2.95 -20.66
CA PRO A 742 18.78 -3.66 -20.87
C PRO A 742 18.98 -3.91 -22.37
N LEU A 743 20.17 -3.62 -22.90
CA LEU A 743 20.54 -3.86 -24.31
C LEU A 743 21.00 -5.30 -24.58
N SER A 744 20.81 -6.19 -23.61
CA SER A 744 20.98 -7.62 -23.75
C SER A 744 19.84 -8.34 -23.05
N GLN A 745 19.31 -9.39 -23.68
CA GLN A 745 18.28 -10.24 -23.10
C GLN A 745 18.66 -11.70 -23.34
N ASP A 746 18.68 -12.51 -22.27
CA ASP A 746 18.81 -13.96 -22.39
C ASP A 746 17.41 -14.59 -22.37
N LEU A 747 16.91 -14.93 -23.56
CA LEU A 747 15.59 -15.55 -23.75
C LEU A 747 15.50 -16.98 -23.19
N ASN A 748 16.61 -17.56 -22.70
CA ASN A 748 16.65 -18.93 -22.18
C ASN A 748 16.54 -19.02 -20.65
N ILE A 749 16.55 -17.88 -19.93
CA ILE A 749 16.36 -17.88 -18.49
C ILE A 749 14.87 -17.81 -18.21
N ALA A 750 14.33 -18.89 -17.62
CA ALA A 750 12.96 -18.87 -17.09
C ALA A 750 12.84 -17.75 -16.05
N GLU A 751 11.89 -16.84 -16.27
CA GLU A 751 11.59 -15.68 -15.44
C GLU A 751 11.64 -16.08 -13.95
N LYS A 752 12.52 -15.44 -13.16
CA LYS A 752 12.27 -15.35 -11.72
C LYS A 752 10.96 -14.58 -11.62
N GLY A 753 9.92 -15.19 -11.05
CA GLY A 753 8.56 -14.65 -10.98
C GLY A 753 8.39 -13.35 -10.17
N GLU A 754 9.20 -12.35 -10.46
CA GLU A 754 9.00 -10.97 -10.06
C GLU A 754 7.80 -10.47 -10.85
N LYS A 755 6.62 -10.52 -10.20
CA LYS A 755 5.45 -9.81 -10.71
C LYS A 755 5.81 -8.33 -10.77
N THR A 756 5.95 -7.80 -11.98
CA THR A 756 6.19 -6.39 -12.22
C THR A 756 5.01 -5.60 -11.65
N GLU A 757 5.30 -4.83 -10.60
CA GLU A 757 4.31 -3.92 -10.03
C GLU A 757 4.16 -2.73 -10.99
N ASN A 758 3.05 -2.73 -11.73
CA ASN A 758 2.48 -1.65 -12.55
C ASN A 758 3.08 -1.34 -13.92
N ASN A 759 4.39 -1.24 -14.14
CA ASN A 759 4.93 -0.80 -15.44
C ASN A 759 5.49 -1.98 -16.24
N VAL A 760 4.90 -2.26 -17.41
CA VAL A 760 5.25 -3.42 -18.25
C VAL A 760 6.26 -3.05 -19.33
N GLY A 761 6.12 -1.88 -19.95
CA GLY A 761 6.99 -1.46 -21.04
C GLY A 761 6.56 -0.14 -21.68
N VAL A 762 7.17 0.20 -22.82
CA VAL A 762 6.85 1.39 -23.60
C VAL A 762 6.64 0.98 -25.06
N LEU A 763 5.57 1.46 -25.68
CA LEU A 763 5.28 1.25 -27.10
C LEU A 763 6.24 2.06 -27.98
N ILE A 764 6.39 1.68 -29.26
CA ILE A 764 7.30 2.34 -30.21
C ILE A 764 7.06 3.86 -30.39
N ASP A 765 5.87 4.33 -30.05
CA ASP A 765 5.43 5.73 -30.03
C ASP A 765 5.56 6.38 -28.64
N GLY A 766 6.34 5.79 -27.73
CA GLY A 766 6.63 6.37 -26.42
C GLY A 766 5.51 6.25 -25.38
N VAL A 767 4.36 5.65 -25.71
CA VAL A 767 3.25 5.46 -24.75
C VAL A 767 3.58 4.34 -23.75
N GLU A 768 3.46 4.64 -22.47
CA GLU A 768 3.70 3.65 -21.41
C GLU A 768 2.58 2.60 -21.33
N ILE A 769 2.99 1.34 -21.26
CA ILE A 769 2.10 0.20 -21.00
C ILE A 769 2.14 -0.10 -19.51
N LYS A 770 0.96 -0.05 -18.90
CA LYS A 770 0.77 -0.46 -17.51
C LYS A 770 0.11 -1.84 -17.44
N ALA A 771 0.43 -2.59 -16.40
CA ALA A 771 -0.19 -3.87 -16.13
C ALA A 771 -1.69 -3.67 -15.86
N ALA A 772 -2.52 -4.59 -16.35
CA ALA A 772 -3.97 -4.59 -16.10
C ALA A 772 -4.33 -5.00 -14.65
N THR A 773 -3.35 -5.26 -13.81
CA THR A 773 -3.56 -5.66 -12.42
C THR A 773 -4.03 -4.46 -11.62
N SER A 774 -5.25 -4.54 -11.08
CA SER A 774 -5.77 -3.53 -10.15
C SER A 774 -4.80 -3.31 -8.98
N LEU A 775 -4.60 -2.05 -8.59
CA LEU A 775 -3.93 -1.71 -7.33
C LEU A 775 -4.72 -2.20 -6.11
N ASP A 776 -6.01 -2.46 -6.31
CA ASP A 776 -6.93 -2.97 -5.32
C ASP A 776 -7.05 -4.49 -5.49
N PHE A 777 -6.19 -5.24 -4.78
CA PHE A 777 -6.21 -6.69 -4.76
C PHE A 777 -6.41 -7.21 -3.33
N VAL A 778 -7.21 -8.26 -3.19
CA VAL A 778 -7.35 -9.00 -1.93
C VAL A 778 -6.31 -10.12 -1.94
N LYS A 779 -5.34 -10.07 -1.02
CA LYS A 779 -4.34 -11.14 -0.86
C LYS A 779 -4.95 -12.30 -0.07
N TYR A 780 -4.99 -13.48 -0.69
CA TYR A 780 -5.26 -14.74 0.02
C TYR A 780 -3.93 -15.38 0.44
N GLY A 781 -3.83 -15.78 1.70
CA GLY A 781 -2.67 -16.46 2.25
C GLY A 781 -2.87 -17.98 2.33
N GLN A 782 -1.76 -18.73 2.38
CA GLN A 782 -1.81 -20.16 2.71
C GLN A 782 -2.22 -20.36 4.18
N ILE A 783 -3.06 -21.36 4.46
CA ILE A 783 -3.34 -21.80 5.83
C ILE A 783 -2.16 -22.68 6.28
N SER A 784 -1.36 -22.21 7.23
CA SER A 784 -0.16 -22.92 7.71
C SER A 784 -0.44 -23.96 8.79
N SER A 785 -1.42 -23.73 9.68
CA SER A 785 -1.82 -24.65 10.74
C SER A 785 -3.27 -24.43 11.16
N VAL A 786 -3.90 -25.47 11.71
CA VAL A 786 -5.24 -25.42 12.31
C VAL A 786 -5.14 -26.06 13.70
N ASP A 787 -5.29 -25.25 14.74
CA ASP A 787 -5.20 -25.70 16.14
C ASP A 787 -6.60 -25.83 16.76
N ILE A 788 -6.83 -26.91 17.49
CA ILE A 788 -8.11 -27.18 18.17
C ILE A 788 -8.04 -26.63 19.59
N PHE A 789 -8.85 -25.61 19.90
CA PHE A 789 -8.88 -25.01 21.24
C PHE A 789 -9.70 -25.79 22.25
N ASN A 790 -10.78 -26.44 21.81
CA ASN A 790 -11.70 -27.20 22.67
C ASN A 790 -11.96 -28.59 22.08
N THR A 791 -11.68 -29.63 22.86
CA THR A 791 -11.98 -31.03 22.52
C THR A 791 -13.37 -31.43 23.03
N GLY A 792 -14.04 -32.35 22.34
CA GLY A 792 -15.33 -32.92 22.75
C GLY A 792 -15.34 -34.47 22.72
N GLU A 793 -16.39 -35.07 23.25
CA GLU A 793 -16.61 -36.52 23.30
C GLU A 793 -18.02 -36.92 22.82
N GLY A 794 -18.22 -38.19 22.44
CA GLY A 794 -19.53 -38.72 22.00
C GLY A 794 -19.82 -38.64 20.50
N TYR A 795 -18.80 -38.39 19.66
CA TYR A 795 -18.95 -38.35 18.21
C TYR A 795 -19.07 -39.74 17.58
N ASP A 796 -19.89 -39.84 16.53
CA ASP A 796 -19.99 -41.05 15.72
C ASP A 796 -18.77 -41.17 14.78
N VAL A 797 -18.06 -42.30 14.89
CA VAL A 797 -16.90 -42.62 14.04
C VAL A 797 -17.31 -42.83 12.58
N VAL A 798 -18.54 -43.24 12.32
CA VAL A 798 -19.08 -43.44 10.96
C VAL A 798 -19.53 -42.13 10.33
N ASN A 799 -19.92 -41.15 11.15
CA ASN A 799 -20.38 -39.83 10.70
C ASN A 799 -19.70 -38.70 11.51
N PRO A 800 -18.41 -38.42 11.27
CA PRO A 800 -17.69 -37.37 11.98
C PRO A 800 -18.23 -35.98 11.64
N PRO A 801 -18.04 -34.96 12.51
CA PRO A 801 -18.42 -33.59 12.21
C PRO A 801 -17.62 -33.08 11.00
N ARG A 802 -18.28 -32.32 10.12
CA ARG A 802 -17.65 -31.78 8.91
C ARG A 802 -17.22 -30.34 9.15
N ILE A 803 -15.94 -30.05 8.96
CA ILE A 803 -15.41 -28.69 8.99
C ILE A 803 -15.35 -28.21 7.54
N LYS A 804 -16.12 -27.17 7.21
CA LYS A 804 -16.04 -26.51 5.90
C LYS A 804 -15.25 -25.21 6.04
N ILE A 805 -14.15 -25.11 5.30
CA ILE A 805 -13.50 -23.82 5.03
C ILE A 805 -14.26 -23.19 3.87
N GLU A 806 -14.66 -21.93 3.99
CA GLU A 806 -15.41 -21.23 2.94
C GLU A 806 -14.63 -21.22 1.62
N ASP A 807 -15.33 -21.48 0.51
CA ASP A 807 -14.73 -21.51 -0.81
C ASP A 807 -14.34 -20.09 -1.23
N PRO A 808 -13.11 -19.87 -1.76
CA PRO A 808 -12.81 -18.61 -2.41
C PRO A 808 -13.71 -18.47 -3.64
N THR A 809 -14.38 -17.32 -3.76
CA THR A 809 -15.28 -16.97 -4.89
C THR A 809 -14.59 -16.90 -6.25
N VAL A 810 -13.28 -17.11 -6.30
CA VAL A 810 -12.48 -17.07 -7.51
C VAL A 810 -12.22 -18.48 -8.01
N SER A 811 -12.95 -18.83 -9.07
CA SER A 811 -12.90 -20.06 -9.85
C SER A 811 -11.49 -20.66 -9.99
N THR A 812 -11.41 -21.99 -9.79
CA THR A 812 -10.28 -22.93 -10.01
C THR A 812 -9.29 -23.21 -8.87
N ALA A 813 -9.35 -22.54 -7.72
CA ALA A 813 -8.49 -22.89 -6.59
C ALA A 813 -8.96 -24.17 -5.86
N THR A 814 -8.02 -25.00 -5.41
CA THR A 814 -8.29 -26.19 -4.59
C THR A 814 -8.71 -25.74 -3.18
N THR A 815 -9.96 -25.98 -2.79
CA THR A 815 -10.44 -25.70 -1.44
C THR A 815 -9.59 -26.46 -0.43
N ALA A 816 -9.08 -25.78 0.60
CA ALA A 816 -8.41 -26.44 1.71
C ALA A 816 -9.42 -27.35 2.43
N LEU A 817 -9.12 -28.63 2.55
CA LEU A 817 -9.95 -29.61 3.25
C LEU A 817 -9.37 -29.88 4.64
N VAL A 818 -10.24 -29.86 5.65
CA VAL A 818 -9.91 -30.24 7.03
C VAL A 818 -10.84 -31.36 7.45
N GLU A 819 -10.26 -32.49 7.85
CA GLU A 819 -11.00 -33.64 8.35
C GLU A 819 -10.59 -33.94 9.80
N PRO A 820 -11.54 -34.05 10.74
CA PRO A 820 -11.22 -34.45 12.10
C PRO A 820 -10.93 -35.95 12.18
N VAL A 821 -9.87 -36.31 12.90
CA VAL A 821 -9.52 -37.71 13.19
C VAL A 821 -10.14 -38.11 14.54
N ILE A 822 -11.09 -39.05 14.52
CA ILE A 822 -11.83 -39.52 15.71
C ILE A 822 -11.43 -40.96 16.03
N THR A 823 -11.33 -41.28 17.33
CA THR A 823 -11.09 -42.65 17.82
C THR A 823 -12.16 -43.04 18.83
N GLY A 824 -12.62 -44.30 18.80
CA GLY A 824 -13.72 -44.77 19.66
C GLY A 824 -13.79 -46.31 19.77
N SER A 825 -14.68 -46.81 20.62
CA SER A 825 -14.92 -48.24 20.86
C SER A 825 -16.41 -48.57 20.90
N VAL A 826 -16.78 -49.84 20.64
CA VAL A 826 -18.18 -50.31 20.68
C VAL A 826 -18.60 -50.54 22.12
N GLN A 827 -19.66 -49.86 22.59
CA GLN A 827 -20.15 -49.99 23.97
C GLN A 827 -21.29 -51.01 24.12
N GLU A 828 -22.27 -50.99 23.22
CA GLU A 828 -23.44 -51.86 23.28
C GLU A 828 -23.94 -52.21 21.87
N VAL A 829 -24.56 -53.39 21.71
CA VAL A 829 -25.25 -53.80 20.49
C VAL A 829 -26.72 -54.07 20.82
N ILE A 830 -27.60 -53.21 20.32
CA ILE A 830 -29.05 -53.32 20.52
C ILE A 830 -29.62 -54.28 19.48
N VAL A 831 -30.37 -55.30 19.94
CA VAL A 831 -31.00 -56.31 19.07
C VAL A 831 -32.50 -56.02 18.95
N GLU A 832 -32.99 -55.85 17.72
CA GLU A 832 -34.42 -55.73 17.44
C GLU A 832 -35.15 -57.08 17.53
N THR A 833 -36.45 -57.03 17.83
CA THR A 833 -37.27 -58.23 17.99
C THR A 833 -37.46 -58.95 16.66
N GLN A 834 -37.07 -60.23 16.60
CA GLN A 834 -37.13 -61.05 15.38
C GLN A 834 -38.50 -61.70 15.18
N ASN A 835 -38.95 -61.83 13.93
CA ASN A 835 -40.23 -62.46 13.57
C ASN A 835 -40.11 -63.97 13.25
N PHE A 836 -38.94 -64.56 13.45
CA PHE A 836 -38.64 -65.98 13.17
C PHE A 836 -37.90 -66.63 14.35
N ASP A 837 -37.96 -67.96 14.44
CA ASP A 837 -37.21 -68.74 15.42
C ASP A 837 -35.78 -68.99 14.93
N ILE A 838 -34.82 -68.97 15.86
CA ILE A 838 -33.42 -69.32 15.62
C ILE A 838 -33.04 -70.50 16.50
N ASP A 839 -32.50 -71.56 15.90
CA ASP A 839 -32.01 -72.72 16.66
C ASP A 839 -30.70 -72.39 17.42
N GLN A 840 -29.73 -71.79 16.70
CA GLN A 840 -28.45 -71.32 17.23
C GLN A 840 -27.90 -70.15 16.39
N CYS A 841 -27.20 -69.21 17.03
CA CYS A 841 -26.45 -68.15 16.35
C CYS A 841 -24.99 -68.60 16.17
N ARG A 842 -24.49 -68.66 14.92
CA ARG A 842 -23.13 -69.17 14.63
C ARG A 842 -22.04 -68.10 14.67
N SER A 843 -22.36 -66.87 14.30
CA SER A 843 -21.41 -65.75 14.28
C SER A 843 -22.16 -64.42 14.21
N VAL A 844 -21.63 -63.39 14.89
CA VAL A 844 -22.07 -62.00 14.78
C VAL A 844 -20.87 -61.15 14.37
N SER A 845 -21.03 -60.28 13.38
CA SER A 845 -20.00 -59.36 12.92
C SER A 845 -20.58 -57.96 12.77
N LEU A 846 -19.84 -56.95 13.22
CA LEU A 846 -20.20 -55.53 13.08
C LEU A 846 -19.38 -54.91 11.95
N VAL A 847 -20.02 -54.16 11.04
CA VAL A 847 -19.39 -53.53 9.88
C VAL A 847 -19.53 -52.01 10.01
N GLY A 848 -18.41 -51.28 10.10
CA GLY A 848 -18.38 -49.82 10.24
C GLY A 848 -17.14 -49.31 11.00
N GLY A 849 -16.74 -48.05 10.78
CA GLY A 849 -15.73 -47.35 11.58
C GLY A 849 -14.26 -47.83 11.46
N ASN A 850 -13.94 -48.69 10.49
CA ASN A 850 -12.58 -49.21 10.24
C ASN A 850 -11.86 -49.82 11.48
N GLY A 851 -12.64 -50.33 12.44
CA GLY A 851 -12.12 -50.97 13.65
C GLY A 851 -11.88 -52.48 13.48
N LYS A 852 -10.98 -53.05 14.31
CA LYS A 852 -10.73 -54.50 14.41
C LYS A 852 -10.74 -54.93 15.88
N GLY A 853 -11.13 -56.17 16.16
CA GLY A 853 -10.99 -56.78 17.49
C GLY A 853 -12.21 -56.70 18.42
N CYS A 854 -13.38 -56.26 17.94
CA CYS A 854 -14.62 -56.35 18.71
C CYS A 854 -15.07 -57.81 18.83
N LEU A 855 -15.20 -58.31 20.06
CA LEU A 855 -15.70 -59.65 20.34
C LEU A 855 -17.18 -59.55 20.72
N LEU A 856 -18.02 -60.26 19.98
CA LEU A 856 -19.47 -60.24 20.16
C LEU A 856 -19.97 -61.65 20.51
N GLU A 857 -20.68 -61.76 21.62
CA GLU A 857 -21.27 -63.00 22.09
C GLU A 857 -22.81 -62.94 21.98
N PRO A 858 -23.43 -63.70 21.06
CA PRO A 858 -24.89 -63.76 20.94
C PRO A 858 -25.51 -64.59 22.06
N GLU A 859 -26.51 -64.04 22.76
CA GLU A 859 -27.33 -64.77 23.73
C GLU A 859 -28.65 -65.17 23.08
N VAL A 860 -28.93 -66.48 23.00
CA VAL A 860 -30.18 -67.03 22.47
C VAL A 860 -31.04 -67.52 23.64
N GLY A 861 -32.34 -67.16 23.64
CA GLY A 861 -33.27 -67.54 24.71
C GLY A 861 -34.68 -67.87 24.21
N PRO A 862 -35.43 -68.69 24.96
CA PRO A 862 -36.78 -69.09 24.57
C PRO A 862 -37.77 -67.92 24.72
N ARG A 863 -38.54 -67.65 23.67
CA ARG A 863 -39.59 -66.63 23.63
C ARG A 863 -40.83 -67.19 22.94
N PHE A 864 -42.01 -66.73 23.36
CA PHE A 864 -43.25 -66.99 22.65
C PHE A 864 -43.42 -65.97 21.53
N ARG A 865 -43.69 -66.42 20.31
CA ARG A 865 -44.05 -65.52 19.22
C ARG A 865 -45.56 -65.32 19.22
N GLU A 866 -45.97 -64.06 19.16
CA GLU A 866 -47.36 -63.68 18.97
C GLU A 866 -47.56 -63.21 17.53
N MET A 867 -48.49 -63.84 16.83
CA MET A 867 -48.83 -63.52 15.45
C MET A 867 -50.24 -62.98 15.40
N LYS A 868 -50.38 -61.76 14.89
CA LYS A 868 -51.63 -61.03 14.87
C LYS A 868 -52.30 -61.16 13.50
N PHE A 869 -53.62 -61.29 13.50
CA PHE A 869 -54.43 -61.25 12.30
C PHE A 869 -55.71 -60.48 12.57
N ASP A 870 -56.26 -59.85 11.55
CA ASP A 870 -57.57 -59.19 11.64
C ASP A 870 -58.66 -60.25 11.48
N SER A 871 -59.64 -60.29 12.39
CA SER A 871 -60.72 -61.27 12.35
C SER A 871 -61.82 -60.96 11.35
N GLN A 872 -61.77 -59.80 10.69
CA GLN A 872 -62.70 -59.43 9.62
C GLN A 872 -62.54 -60.33 8.38
N ASP A 873 -63.57 -60.33 7.54
CA ASP A 873 -63.54 -61.05 6.27
C ASP A 873 -62.49 -60.45 5.32
N SER A 874 -61.76 -61.32 4.65
CA SER A 874 -60.86 -61.03 3.52
C SER A 874 -61.47 -60.08 2.46
N LEU A 875 -62.79 -60.11 2.23
CA LEU A 875 -63.50 -59.19 1.33
C LEU A 875 -63.41 -57.73 1.78
N PHE A 876 -63.23 -57.48 3.08
CA PHE A 876 -63.04 -56.16 3.67
C PHE A 876 -61.57 -55.91 4.08
N ASN A 877 -60.63 -56.58 3.40
CA ASN A 877 -59.20 -56.54 3.71
C ASN A 877 -58.85 -57.08 5.12
N GLY A 878 -59.72 -57.92 5.68
CA GLY A 878 -59.50 -58.65 6.92
C GLY A 878 -58.61 -59.89 6.73
N GLY A 879 -58.28 -60.53 7.84
CA GLY A 879 -57.35 -61.66 7.92
C GLY A 879 -58.03 -63.03 7.95
N VAL A 880 -59.37 -63.12 7.91
CA VAL A 880 -60.08 -64.41 7.87
C VAL A 880 -60.77 -64.53 6.52
N ASP A 881 -60.49 -65.60 5.78
CA ASP A 881 -61.18 -65.94 4.54
C ASP A 881 -62.09 -67.13 4.81
N PRO A 882 -63.41 -66.92 5.00
CA PRO A 882 -64.37 -68.00 5.27
C PRO A 882 -64.63 -68.88 4.05
N VAL A 883 -64.29 -68.43 2.83
CA VAL A 883 -64.55 -69.16 1.58
C VAL A 883 -63.43 -70.17 1.30
N ASN A 884 -62.18 -69.74 1.45
CA ASN A 884 -60.99 -70.58 1.25
C ASN A 884 -60.50 -71.22 2.56
N GLU A 885 -61.11 -70.84 3.68
CA GLU A 885 -60.84 -71.27 5.06
C GLU A 885 -59.39 -71.03 5.46
N VAL A 886 -58.95 -69.77 5.32
CA VAL A 886 -57.57 -69.35 5.52
C VAL A 886 -57.52 -68.22 6.54
N ILE A 887 -56.51 -68.27 7.41
CA ILE A 887 -56.11 -67.13 8.24
C ILE A 887 -54.87 -66.48 7.63
N ARG A 888 -54.94 -65.18 7.40
CA ARG A 888 -53.88 -64.31 6.90
C ARG A 888 -53.37 -63.41 8.03
N PHE A 889 -52.11 -63.60 8.40
CA PHE A 889 -51.41 -62.79 9.38
C PHE A 889 -50.98 -61.42 8.82
N ILE A 890 -50.88 -60.43 9.72
CA ILE A 890 -50.38 -59.07 9.39
C ILE A 890 -48.90 -59.15 8.99
N ASP A 891 -48.09 -59.81 9.82
CA ASP A 891 -46.66 -60.04 9.59
C ASP A 891 -46.38 -61.46 9.06
N THR A 892 -45.16 -61.71 8.58
CA THR A 892 -44.73 -63.07 8.21
C THR A 892 -44.65 -63.96 9.44
N HIS A 893 -45.32 -65.11 9.41
CA HIS A 893 -45.51 -65.93 10.62
C HIS A 893 -44.36 -66.93 10.90
N GLY A 894 -43.63 -67.37 9.86
CA GLY A 894 -42.48 -68.30 10.02
C GLY A 894 -42.83 -69.59 10.79
N LEU A 895 -44.00 -70.18 10.52
CA LEU A 895 -44.47 -71.44 11.12
C LEU A 895 -44.15 -72.59 10.18
N ARG A 896 -44.18 -73.82 10.69
CA ARG A 896 -44.03 -75.06 9.91
C ARG A 896 -45.35 -75.85 9.88
N ASP A 897 -45.50 -76.73 8.90
CA ASP A 897 -46.64 -77.65 8.85
C ASP A 897 -46.70 -78.54 10.10
N GLY A 898 -47.89 -78.70 10.66
CA GLY A 898 -48.14 -79.43 11.90
C GLY A 898 -47.73 -78.68 13.17
N GLU A 899 -47.33 -77.41 13.08
CA GLU A 899 -46.93 -76.64 14.25
C GLU A 899 -48.13 -76.28 15.13
N ARG A 900 -47.95 -76.40 16.45
CA ARG A 900 -48.98 -76.13 17.45
C ARG A 900 -49.00 -74.65 17.83
N ILE A 901 -50.17 -74.05 17.75
CA ILE A 901 -50.43 -72.66 18.14
C ILE A 901 -51.63 -72.54 19.05
N TYR A 902 -51.67 -71.51 19.87
CA TYR A 902 -52.72 -71.25 20.84
C TYR A 902 -53.50 -70.00 20.46
N TYR A 903 -54.82 -70.14 20.32
CA TYR A 903 -55.68 -69.01 19.95
C TYR A 903 -55.92 -68.07 21.13
N ASN A 904 -56.01 -66.78 20.86
CA ASN A 904 -56.46 -65.77 21.80
C ASN A 904 -57.22 -64.67 21.05
N SER A 905 -58.49 -64.47 21.39
CA SER A 905 -59.38 -63.48 20.80
C SER A 905 -59.00 -62.04 21.16
N ASN A 906 -58.03 -61.86 22.05
CA ASN A 906 -57.48 -60.56 22.45
C ASN A 906 -58.56 -59.61 22.99
N GLY A 907 -59.58 -60.17 23.64
CA GLY A 907 -60.72 -59.43 24.20
C GLY A 907 -61.91 -59.24 23.25
N ASN A 908 -61.81 -59.67 21.99
CA ASN A 908 -62.89 -59.58 21.00
C ASN A 908 -63.76 -60.86 20.97
N ASP A 909 -64.89 -60.79 20.26
CA ASP A 909 -65.80 -61.91 20.05
C ASP A 909 -65.11 -63.06 19.32
N ALA A 910 -65.28 -64.29 19.81
CA ALA A 910 -64.66 -65.48 19.25
C ALA A 910 -65.18 -65.80 17.85
N ILE A 911 -64.29 -66.33 17.00
CA ILE A 911 -64.61 -66.73 15.62
C ILE A 911 -65.35 -68.08 15.65
N GLY A 912 -66.52 -68.15 15.04
CA GLY A 912 -67.30 -69.38 14.91
C GLY A 912 -66.68 -70.33 13.90
N ILE A 913 -66.61 -71.61 14.25
CA ILE A 913 -66.02 -72.69 13.45
C ILE A 913 -67.02 -73.79 13.11
N GLY A 914 -66.78 -74.42 11.96
CA GLY A 914 -67.67 -75.37 11.30
C GLY A 914 -66.91 -76.48 10.56
N ALA A 915 -67.68 -77.31 9.85
CA ALA A 915 -67.12 -78.27 8.91
C ALA A 915 -66.63 -77.54 7.64
N PHE A 916 -65.58 -78.08 7.00
CA PHE A 916 -65.01 -77.51 5.78
C PHE A 916 -66.08 -77.24 4.72
N GLN A 917 -66.13 -76.01 4.21
CA GLN A 917 -67.04 -75.49 3.19
C GLN A 917 -68.53 -75.67 3.50
N SER A 918 -68.94 -75.74 4.77
CA SER A 918 -70.36 -75.83 5.15
C SER A 918 -71.20 -74.58 4.80
N GLY A 919 -70.56 -73.51 4.32
CA GLY A 919 -71.16 -72.20 4.15
C GLY A 919 -71.30 -71.48 5.50
N ALA A 920 -71.17 -70.15 5.49
CA ALA A 920 -71.17 -69.26 6.66
C ALA A 920 -72.52 -69.19 7.43
N THR A 921 -73.33 -70.25 7.37
CA THR A 921 -74.69 -70.31 7.92
C THR A 921 -74.85 -71.35 9.04
N THR A 922 -73.85 -72.20 9.29
CA THR A 922 -73.88 -73.20 10.37
C THR A 922 -72.64 -73.09 11.26
N VAL A 923 -72.83 -72.69 12.53
CA VAL A 923 -71.78 -72.63 13.56
C VAL A 923 -71.86 -73.90 14.40
N SER A 924 -70.79 -74.69 14.44
CA SER A 924 -70.73 -75.93 15.23
C SER A 924 -70.03 -75.75 16.58
N ASP A 925 -69.03 -74.86 16.63
CA ASP A 925 -68.26 -74.50 17.83
C ASP A 925 -67.62 -73.11 17.61
N TYR A 926 -66.85 -72.59 18.56
CA TYR A 926 -66.06 -71.37 18.43
C TYR A 926 -64.57 -71.64 18.67
N LEU A 927 -63.69 -70.80 18.12
CA LEU A 927 -62.29 -70.81 18.53
C LEU A 927 -62.18 -70.42 20.01
N VAL A 928 -61.60 -71.30 20.83
CA VAL A 928 -61.54 -71.14 22.28
C VAL A 928 -60.20 -70.53 22.69
N ASN A 929 -60.25 -69.50 23.53
CA ASN A 929 -59.04 -68.87 24.06
C ASN A 929 -58.20 -69.87 24.86
N GLY A 930 -56.92 -69.99 24.50
CA GLY A 930 -55.97 -70.93 25.10
C GLY A 930 -56.07 -72.36 24.58
N ALA A 931 -56.99 -72.66 23.65
CA ALA A 931 -57.05 -73.97 23.02
C ALA A 931 -55.95 -74.16 21.97
N PRO A 932 -55.39 -75.38 21.84
CA PRO A 932 -54.37 -75.69 20.85
C PRO A 932 -54.99 -75.98 19.49
N TYR A 933 -54.38 -75.42 18.45
CA TYR A 933 -54.68 -75.67 17.04
C TYR A 933 -53.39 -76.00 16.31
N PHE A 934 -53.49 -76.80 15.25
CA PHE A 934 -52.35 -77.18 14.43
C PHE A 934 -52.44 -76.49 13.07
N VAL A 935 -51.34 -75.94 12.59
CA VAL A 935 -51.33 -75.22 11.31
C VAL A 935 -50.86 -76.07 10.15
N LYS A 936 -51.47 -75.83 8.99
CA LYS A 936 -50.86 -76.12 7.69
C LYS A 936 -50.56 -74.80 6.99
N VAL A 937 -49.31 -74.61 6.61
CA VAL A 937 -48.79 -73.39 6.01
C VAL A 937 -49.09 -73.41 4.52
N LEU A 938 -49.79 -72.39 4.03
CA LEU A 938 -50.07 -72.21 2.60
C LEU A 938 -49.01 -71.31 1.96
N ASN A 939 -48.59 -70.27 2.68
CA ASN A 939 -47.49 -69.38 2.32
C ASN A 939 -47.03 -68.62 3.58
N ASN A 940 -46.10 -67.68 3.44
CA ASN A 940 -45.43 -66.95 4.51
C ASN A 940 -46.36 -66.13 5.44
N LYS A 941 -47.61 -65.89 5.02
CA LYS A 941 -48.64 -65.14 5.77
C LYS A 941 -49.94 -65.92 5.97
N ASN A 942 -50.17 -67.01 5.24
CA ASN A 942 -51.46 -67.70 5.19
C ASN A 942 -51.37 -69.12 5.75
N VAL A 943 -52.30 -69.47 6.64
CA VAL A 943 -52.38 -70.81 7.26
C VAL A 943 -53.81 -71.33 7.28
N ARG A 944 -53.95 -72.66 7.41
CA ARG A 944 -55.20 -73.34 7.76
C ARG A 944 -55.08 -74.01 9.12
N LEU A 945 -56.20 -74.15 9.83
CA LEU A 945 -56.24 -74.74 11.16
C LEU A 945 -56.83 -76.16 11.16
N PHE A 946 -56.29 -76.99 12.04
CA PHE A 946 -56.71 -78.38 12.28
C PHE A 946 -56.76 -78.64 13.79
N THR A 947 -57.58 -79.61 14.19
CA THR A 947 -57.71 -80.04 15.60
C THR A 947 -56.67 -81.10 16.00
N SER A 948 -56.08 -81.81 15.03
CA SER A 948 -55.05 -82.83 15.26
C SER A 948 -53.78 -82.58 14.42
N PRO A 949 -52.60 -83.01 14.91
CA PRO A 949 -51.34 -82.86 14.19
C PRO A 949 -51.23 -83.78 12.97
N GLU A 950 -51.83 -84.99 13.03
CA GLU A 950 -51.84 -85.93 11.89
C GLU A 950 -52.64 -85.34 10.72
N ASP A 951 -53.77 -84.68 11.00
CA ASP A 951 -54.58 -83.98 9.99
C ASP A 951 -53.84 -82.76 9.40
N ALA A 952 -53.08 -82.01 10.20
CA ALA A 952 -52.31 -80.87 9.71
C ALA A 952 -51.17 -81.28 8.76
N LEU A 953 -50.52 -82.43 9.03
CA LEU A 953 -49.41 -82.95 8.23
C LEU A 953 -49.88 -83.71 6.98
N THR A 954 -50.92 -84.52 7.10
CA THR A 954 -51.39 -85.43 6.02
C THR A 954 -52.66 -84.96 5.31
N GLY A 955 -53.42 -84.04 5.89
CA GLY A 955 -54.71 -83.57 5.39
C GLY A 955 -54.58 -82.84 4.06
N SER A 956 -55.29 -83.34 3.05
CA SER A 956 -55.58 -82.61 1.82
C SER A 956 -56.76 -81.66 2.07
N THR A 957 -56.86 -80.54 1.35
CA THR A 957 -57.97 -79.58 1.44
C THR A 957 -59.32 -80.31 1.54
N GLY A 958 -60.03 -80.17 2.67
CA GLY A 958 -61.38 -80.72 2.85
C GLY A 958 -61.54 -81.90 3.81
N ILE A 959 -60.46 -82.48 4.31
CA ILE A 959 -60.51 -83.56 5.32
C ILE A 959 -60.09 -82.99 6.68
N ASN A 960 -61.01 -82.94 7.64
CA ASN A 960 -60.80 -82.48 9.02
C ASN A 960 -60.21 -81.07 9.20
N THR A 961 -60.21 -80.24 8.14
CA THR A 961 -59.89 -78.81 8.22
C THR A 961 -60.96 -78.08 9.04
N ILE A 962 -60.54 -77.17 9.91
CA ILE A 962 -61.46 -76.29 10.62
C ILE A 962 -61.97 -75.22 9.65
N GLY A 963 -63.28 -75.25 9.38
CA GLY A 963 -63.94 -74.22 8.59
C GLY A 963 -64.34 -73.02 9.44
N PHE A 964 -64.34 -71.82 8.84
CA PHE A 964 -64.74 -70.58 9.51
C PHE A 964 -66.17 -70.21 9.13
N SER A 965 -67.08 -70.24 10.12
CA SER A 965 -68.51 -70.00 9.91
C SER A 965 -68.93 -68.56 10.20
N THR A 966 -68.16 -67.82 11.00
CA THR A 966 -68.38 -66.38 11.25
C THR A 966 -67.06 -65.62 11.25
N THR A 967 -67.13 -64.31 11.07
CA THR A 967 -66.02 -63.37 11.29
C THR A 967 -66.35 -62.48 12.49
N SER A 968 -65.35 -61.80 13.06
CA SER A 968 -65.53 -60.83 14.14
C SER A 968 -64.74 -59.55 13.86
N ASN A 969 -64.96 -58.50 14.63
CA ASN A 969 -64.24 -57.24 14.47
C ASN A 969 -63.11 -57.13 15.50
N GLY A 970 -61.86 -56.95 15.03
CA GLY A 970 -60.71 -56.68 15.89
C GLY A 970 -59.47 -57.50 15.55
N ILE A 971 -58.36 -57.23 16.24
CA ILE A 971 -57.11 -57.98 16.06
C ILE A 971 -57.10 -59.16 17.01
N HIS A 972 -57.09 -60.36 16.44
CA HIS A 972 -56.91 -61.63 17.14
C HIS A 972 -55.44 -62.06 17.08
N LYS A 973 -55.03 -62.94 17.99
CA LYS A 973 -53.64 -63.41 18.01
C LYS A 973 -53.52 -64.91 18.24
N PHE A 974 -52.50 -65.49 17.60
CA PHE A 974 -52.00 -66.82 17.88
C PHE A 974 -50.65 -66.75 18.57
N ARG A 975 -50.44 -67.62 19.54
CA ARG A 975 -49.18 -67.74 20.27
C ARG A 975 -48.53 -69.10 19.96
N THR A 976 -47.24 -69.11 19.64
CA THR A 976 -46.46 -70.35 19.46
C THR A 976 -46.06 -70.96 20.80
N GLU A 977 -45.56 -72.19 20.78
CA GLU A 977 -44.75 -72.72 21.89
C GLU A 977 -43.43 -71.92 22.05
N PRO A 978 -42.78 -71.94 23.22
CA PRO A 978 -41.58 -71.15 23.45
C PRO A 978 -40.43 -71.73 22.63
N ARG A 979 -39.86 -70.90 21.75
CA ARG A 979 -38.74 -71.27 20.88
C ARG A 979 -37.63 -70.23 20.96
N ASN A 980 -36.43 -70.66 20.62
CA ASN A 980 -35.22 -69.85 20.74
C ASN A 980 -35.24 -68.66 19.76
N THR A 981 -34.90 -67.47 20.26
CA THR A 981 -34.70 -66.23 19.48
C THR A 981 -33.46 -65.50 20.01
N LEU A 982 -32.82 -64.66 19.18
CA LEU A 982 -31.70 -63.85 19.65
C LEU A 982 -32.22 -62.80 20.63
N ARG A 983 -31.71 -62.84 21.87
CA ARG A 983 -32.17 -61.98 22.97
C ARG A 983 -31.32 -60.71 23.08
N SER A 984 -30.00 -60.87 22.97
CA SER A 984 -29.01 -59.81 23.11
C SER A 984 -27.72 -60.23 22.43
N VAL A 985 -26.88 -59.25 22.11
CA VAL A 985 -25.50 -59.47 21.71
C VAL A 985 -24.63 -58.72 22.71
N LYS A 986 -23.81 -59.45 23.46
CA LYS A 986 -22.91 -58.88 24.45
C LYS A 986 -21.59 -58.50 23.78
N VAL A 987 -21.11 -57.30 24.05
CA VAL A 987 -19.73 -56.90 23.74
C VAL A 987 -18.84 -57.45 24.86
N VAL A 988 -17.82 -58.24 24.50
CA VAL A 988 -16.94 -58.98 25.44
C VAL A 988 -15.57 -58.33 25.55
#